data_AF-A0A349MGD1-F1
#
_entry.id   AF-A0A349MGD1-F1
#
_cell.length_a   1.000
_cell.length_b   1.000
_cell.length_c   1.000
_cell.angle_alpha   90.00
_cell.angle_beta   90.00
_cell.angle_gamma   90.00
#
_symmetry.space_group_name_H-M   'P 1'
#
loop_
_entity.id
_entity.type
_entity.pdbx_description
1 polymer ?
#
loop_
_entity_poly.entity_id
_entity_poly.type
_entity_poly.pdbx_seq_one_letter_code
_entity_poly.pdbx_strand_id
1 'polypeptide(L)'
;MDKYSPNIEAMVSIMIKKAVITALLLPLWIYVSGCGGASNSGGGSGSSSTTVSGVVIDGPVTSSIVTFTDGNGKFIIAAKTGADAQYSISIPIGTSFPLHVSTSGGTDRVSEEAPAAMDSLVADASQTTANVTPMTSLVYRAVVANAGNLDKVTAPMIATAKKDVVAKFGFGIDAENSGIDPVTSAVNANTITSVIRSSEAMAETIRRAVGPNQTTVAQVLTILGEDMADGYLDGKKGGADLTHTMPTGFDASTIATTVAQQKVAVGLEVVANQLTVTKSDGSELSLADSKTQLSRAVNRVVSTVSASTALDKMNQMPLSENQVTQVTTDINDAIKVHGILGESTSALTALGTAAKNLKAGQAGIDRIDTLVASTATSTVDTVTSNVKNSTYATSVLSSAVATVGPPGTVTVSGIVVDGPVVGATVTIRDNTDGTVLGTAVTGADARYVLIIPAGSSFPLHLSSSGGTDKVSGATAAQMDSYVIDANQTTANITPLTTVLYHAAVNAVGGLRYMTATSVSQVKTEMMAQFGFGIDAQEVELDPVTSPIRSGNVVSVVRSAEAMGETMRRAVGSSATAVTRALAVIGADMSDGTLDGLKNGVTIAETLETGLSAVDLSIVVTQHKAIVGVEAANNSLKVTQSDSTQVTASNVLTKLSLASHTLEPSVAQATAATSMAALLISTKQKAQLTADLTDALTYQTSQGATTTALTALQTATDSMVSGQTGAGVVSTTVIDTAASATKTITDGIKNGTSSAVMVISDVYQPVSQRVGSDHCSGDCV
;
A
#
# COMPACT_ATOMS: atom_id res chain seq x y z
N MET A 1 7.44 60.71 -21.46
CA MET A 1 5.97 60.72 -21.33
C MET A 1 5.45 59.29 -21.39
N ASP A 2 5.29 58.52 -20.34
CA ASP A 2 5.83 58.47 -18.98
C ASP A 2 5.33 57.13 -18.43
N LYS A 3 6.12 56.52 -17.51
CA LYS A 3 5.66 55.64 -16.42
C LYS A 3 5.16 54.22 -16.74
N TYR A 4 6.01 53.20 -16.51
CA TYR A 4 6.16 52.50 -15.22
C TYR A 4 6.87 51.13 -15.41
N SER A 5 8.02 50.97 -14.75
CA SER A 5 8.55 49.69 -14.24
C SER A 5 8.10 49.58 -12.77
N PRO A 6 7.80 48.39 -12.20
CA PRO A 6 8.89 47.62 -11.56
C PRO A 6 8.67 46.08 -11.53
N ASN A 7 9.76 45.31 -11.48
CA ASN A 7 9.95 44.18 -10.54
C ASN A 7 11.25 43.42 -10.87
N ILE A 8 12.40 44.09 -10.68
CA ILE A 8 13.72 43.44 -10.64
C ILE A 8 14.16 43.19 -9.17
N GLU A 9 13.49 43.79 -8.18
CA GLU A 9 13.83 43.59 -6.76
C GLU A 9 13.33 42.24 -6.17
N ALA A 10 12.32 41.60 -6.76
CA ALA A 10 11.81 40.31 -6.30
C ALA A 10 12.73 39.12 -6.64
N MET A 11 13.54 39.21 -7.70
CA MET A 11 14.44 38.13 -8.09
C MET A 11 15.77 38.15 -7.33
N VAL A 12 16.22 39.31 -6.83
CA VAL A 12 17.45 39.41 -6.02
C VAL A 12 17.20 39.00 -4.56
N SER A 13 15.98 39.19 -4.03
CA SER A 13 15.66 38.77 -2.65
C SER A 13 15.51 37.25 -2.46
N ILE A 14 15.31 36.47 -3.52
CA ILE A 14 15.17 35.00 -3.44
C ILE A 14 16.53 34.28 -3.54
N MET A 15 17.52 34.86 -4.23
CA MET A 15 18.86 34.26 -4.30
C MET A 15 19.72 34.53 -3.05
N ILE A 16 19.46 35.61 -2.30
CA ILE A 16 20.23 35.92 -1.07
C ILE A 16 19.67 35.16 0.16
N LYS A 17 18.39 34.77 0.17
CA LYS A 17 17.78 34.04 1.31
C LYS A 17 18.14 32.55 1.37
N LYS A 18 18.57 31.93 0.27
CA LYS A 18 19.04 30.53 0.25
C LYS A 18 20.50 30.36 0.71
N ALA A 19 21.30 31.43 0.73
CA ALA A 19 22.70 31.38 1.15
C ALA A 19 22.92 31.62 2.65
N VAL A 20 21.90 32.09 3.40
CA VAL A 20 22.05 32.51 4.81
C VAL A 20 21.40 31.53 5.81
N ILE A 21 20.58 30.57 5.35
CA ILE A 21 19.92 29.56 6.21
C ILE A 21 20.71 28.23 6.30
N THR A 22 21.98 28.21 5.86
CA THR A 22 22.89 27.06 6.03
C THR A 22 23.99 27.31 7.08
N ALA A 23 23.91 28.43 7.81
CA ALA A 23 24.98 28.87 8.73
C ALA A 23 24.62 28.80 10.23
N LEU A 24 23.49 28.22 10.63
CA LEU A 24 23.07 28.21 12.03
C LEU A 24 22.44 26.88 12.44
N LEU A 25 23.28 25.86 12.65
CA LEU A 25 23.10 24.73 13.60
C LEU A 25 24.20 23.67 13.32
N LEU A 26 25.44 24.00 13.64
CA LEU A 26 26.54 23.03 13.68
C LEU A 26 27.36 23.27 14.95
N PRO A 27 27.08 22.58 16.08
CA PRO A 27 28.07 22.46 17.11
C PRO A 27 29.06 21.37 16.68
N LEU A 28 30.19 21.82 16.14
CA LEU A 28 31.53 21.32 16.39
C LEU A 28 31.65 19.85 16.87
N TRP A 29 31.86 18.93 15.92
CA TRP A 29 32.50 17.63 16.18
C TRP A 29 33.66 17.45 15.21
N ILE A 30 34.82 17.98 15.60
CA ILE A 30 36.11 17.61 15.01
C ILE A 30 36.78 16.69 16.03
N TYR A 31 36.70 15.38 15.80
CA TYR A 31 37.75 14.46 16.23
C TYR A 31 38.41 13.93 14.96
N VAL A 32 39.57 14.50 14.65
CA VAL A 32 40.52 13.92 13.70
C VAL A 32 41.27 12.83 14.45
N SER A 33 41.00 11.57 14.16
CA SER A 33 41.91 10.48 14.50
C SER A 33 43.00 10.41 13.43
N GLY A 34 44.15 10.97 13.77
CA GLY A 34 45.38 10.80 13.00
C GLY A 34 45.89 9.36 13.10
N CYS A 35 46.11 8.74 11.94
CA CYS A 35 46.98 7.59 11.80
C CYS A 35 48.42 8.03 12.10
N GLY A 36 49.07 7.42 13.09
CA GLY A 36 50.46 7.69 13.43
C GLY A 36 51.02 6.62 14.38
N GLY A 37 51.77 5.67 13.82
CA GLY A 37 52.44 4.63 14.58
C GLY A 37 53.61 5.16 15.40
N ALA A 38 53.68 4.75 16.67
CA ALA A 38 54.90 4.78 17.47
C ALA A 38 54.83 3.68 18.54
N SER A 39 55.74 2.73 18.44
CA SER A 39 55.97 1.67 19.41
C SER A 39 56.60 2.27 20.66
N ASN A 40 55.96 2.15 21.83
CA ASN A 40 56.65 2.27 23.12
C ASN A 40 55.97 1.38 24.16
N SER A 41 56.72 0.38 24.59
CA SER A 41 56.43 -0.55 25.67
C SER A 41 56.54 0.15 27.02
N GLY A 42 55.41 0.34 27.69
CA GLY A 42 55.32 0.81 29.07
C GLY A 42 54.13 0.17 29.77
N GLY A 43 54.40 -0.81 30.63
CA GLY A 43 53.40 -1.53 31.41
C GLY A 43 52.71 -0.61 32.41
N GLY A 44 51.46 -0.26 32.13
CA GLY A 44 50.48 0.17 33.11
C GLY A 44 49.26 -0.72 32.96
N SER A 45 48.70 -1.19 34.08
CA SER A 45 47.38 -1.86 34.11
C SER A 45 46.30 -0.86 33.66
N GLY A 46 46.25 -0.63 32.36
CA GLY A 46 45.24 0.17 31.69
C GLY A 46 44.03 -0.70 31.46
N SER A 47 42.94 -0.38 32.16
CA SER A 47 41.61 -0.86 31.79
C SER A 47 41.44 -0.51 30.31
N SER A 48 41.43 -1.52 29.44
CA SER A 48 41.48 -1.34 27.98
C SER A 48 40.07 -1.44 27.42
N SER A 49 39.68 -0.47 26.59
CA SER A 49 38.44 -0.54 25.80
C SER A 49 38.51 -1.71 24.82
N THR A 50 37.43 -2.50 24.69
CA THR A 50 37.33 -3.56 23.68
C THR A 50 37.04 -2.93 22.32
N THR A 51 37.81 -3.28 21.29
CA THR A 51 37.48 -2.90 19.91
C THR A 51 36.66 -4.01 19.25
N VAL A 52 35.49 -3.64 18.74
CA VAL A 52 34.61 -4.51 17.96
C VAL A 52 34.71 -4.09 16.50
N SER A 53 34.86 -5.06 15.61
CA SER A 53 34.90 -4.85 14.16
C SER A 53 33.92 -5.78 13.46
N GLY A 54 33.55 -5.47 12.23
CA GLY A 54 32.61 -6.28 11.49
C GLY A 54 32.37 -5.76 10.09
N VAL A 55 31.55 -6.50 9.35
CA VAL A 55 31.10 -6.14 8.00
C VAL A 55 29.59 -6.09 7.97
N VAL A 56 29.03 -5.12 7.24
CA VAL A 56 27.59 -5.04 6.96
C VAL A 56 27.29 -5.62 5.58
N ILE A 57 26.53 -6.70 5.52
CA ILE A 57 26.29 -7.49 4.30
C ILE A 57 24.80 -7.80 4.18
N ASP A 58 24.11 -7.13 3.27
CA ASP A 58 22.87 -7.56 2.58
C ASP A 58 23.21 -7.97 1.13
N GLY A 59 24.51 -8.04 0.85
CA GLY A 59 25.16 -7.31 -0.23
C GLY A 59 25.97 -6.15 0.40
N PRO A 60 27.24 -5.88 0.04
CA PRO A 60 28.11 -5.03 0.84
C PRO A 60 27.49 -3.64 1.04
N VAL A 61 27.12 -3.30 2.28
CA VAL A 61 26.45 -2.04 2.57
C VAL A 61 27.47 -0.98 2.91
N THR A 62 27.65 -0.04 2.00
CA THR A 62 28.59 1.08 2.20
C THR A 62 27.87 2.30 2.75
N SER A 63 28.57 3.12 3.54
CA SER A 63 28.06 4.38 4.12
C SER A 63 26.83 4.24 5.03
N SER A 64 26.56 3.04 5.57
CA SER A 64 25.55 2.86 6.62
C SER A 64 26.07 3.33 7.97
N ILE A 65 25.16 3.71 8.86
CA ILE A 65 25.45 4.02 10.26
C ILE A 65 25.21 2.75 11.07
N VAL A 66 26.26 2.25 11.72
CA VAL A 66 26.23 1.14 12.67
C VAL A 66 26.12 1.73 14.08
N THR A 67 25.05 1.42 14.79
CA THR A 67 24.75 1.94 16.14
C THR A 67 24.81 0.82 17.16
N PHE A 68 25.43 1.11 18.31
CA PHE A 68 25.51 0.23 19.47
C PHE A 68 24.66 0.76 20.61
N THR A 69 23.75 -0.07 21.12
CA THR A 69 22.92 0.19 22.29
C THR A 69 23.08 -0.94 23.32
N ASP A 70 22.97 -0.64 24.61
CA ASP A 70 22.96 -1.68 25.64
C ASP A 70 21.61 -2.39 25.78
N GLY A 71 21.54 -3.39 26.68
CA GLY A 71 20.32 -4.14 26.99
C GLY A 71 19.12 -3.31 27.48
N ASN A 72 19.34 -2.05 27.90
CA ASN A 72 18.29 -1.11 28.30
C ASN A 72 17.92 -0.12 27.18
N GLY A 73 18.46 -0.30 25.97
CA GLY A 73 18.26 0.59 24.84
C GLY A 73 19.05 1.89 24.92
N LYS A 74 20.00 2.03 25.85
CA LYS A 74 20.82 3.24 25.97
C LYS A 74 21.83 3.26 24.83
N PHE A 75 21.85 4.37 24.08
CA PHE A 75 22.88 4.64 23.08
C PHE A 75 24.28 4.64 23.70
N ILE A 76 25.18 3.87 23.10
CA ILE A 76 26.59 3.80 23.50
C ILE A 76 27.46 4.58 22.52
N ILE A 77 27.43 4.18 21.24
CA ILE A 77 28.30 4.75 20.21
C ILE A 77 27.79 4.38 18.80
N ALA A 78 28.22 5.10 17.78
CA ALA A 78 27.97 4.76 16.37
C ALA A 78 29.20 4.97 15.49
N ALA A 79 29.29 4.22 14.39
CA ALA A 79 30.30 4.37 13.34
C ALA A 79 29.66 4.30 11.96
N LYS A 80 30.37 4.79 10.94
CA LYS A 80 29.95 4.59 9.54
C LYS A 80 30.74 3.43 8.92
N THR A 81 30.09 2.67 8.04
CA THR A 81 30.81 1.68 7.23
C THR A 81 31.66 2.35 6.15
N GLY A 82 32.82 1.75 5.89
CA GLY A 82 33.73 2.13 4.82
C GLY A 82 33.22 1.80 3.42
N ALA A 83 34.05 2.07 2.42
CA ALA A 83 33.79 1.70 1.02
C ALA A 83 33.80 0.18 0.79
N ASP A 84 34.41 -0.56 1.72
CA ASP A 84 34.48 -2.02 1.82
C ASP A 84 33.40 -2.61 2.73
N ALA A 85 32.42 -1.80 3.15
CA ALA A 85 31.35 -2.16 4.09
C ALA A 85 31.84 -2.58 5.49
N GLN A 86 33.12 -2.37 5.81
CA GLN A 86 33.67 -2.68 7.13
C GLN A 86 33.45 -1.54 8.11
N TYR A 87 33.39 -1.86 9.39
CA TYR A 87 33.44 -0.91 10.48
C TYR A 87 34.35 -1.40 11.61
N SER A 88 34.86 -0.46 12.41
CA SER A 88 35.62 -0.74 13.63
C SER A 88 35.34 0.34 14.65
N ILE A 89 35.08 -0.06 15.89
CA ILE A 89 34.62 0.84 16.94
C ILE A 89 35.15 0.38 18.31
N SER A 90 35.60 1.33 19.15
CA SER A 90 36.05 1.02 20.50
C SER A 90 34.90 1.22 21.49
N ILE A 91 34.51 0.14 22.16
CA ILE A 91 33.45 0.13 23.17
C ILE A 91 33.99 0.71 24.47
N PRO A 92 33.30 1.69 25.09
CA PRO A 92 33.71 2.25 26.37
C PRO A 92 33.81 1.20 27.48
N ILE A 93 34.76 1.40 28.39
CA ILE A 93 34.92 0.56 29.58
C ILE A 93 33.70 0.72 30.48
N GLY A 94 33.25 -0.38 31.10
CA GLY A 94 32.09 -0.37 31.99
C GLY A 94 30.75 -0.40 31.29
N THR A 95 30.72 -0.50 29.95
CA THR A 95 29.51 -0.78 29.19
C THR A 95 28.91 -2.14 29.60
N SER A 96 27.59 -2.17 29.82
CA SER A 96 26.84 -3.39 30.11
C SER A 96 26.58 -4.19 28.83
N PHE A 97 26.75 -5.51 28.92
CA PHE A 97 26.50 -6.46 27.84
C PHE A 97 25.27 -7.33 28.17
N PRO A 98 24.59 -7.91 27.17
CA PRO A 98 24.91 -7.84 25.73
C PRO A 98 24.52 -6.51 25.07
N LEU A 99 25.14 -6.23 23.92
CA LEU A 99 24.87 -5.05 23.09
C LEU A 99 24.04 -5.42 21.86
N HIS A 100 23.12 -4.53 21.49
CA HIS A 100 22.46 -4.55 20.19
C HIS A 100 23.27 -3.72 19.22
N VAL A 101 23.53 -4.30 18.05
CA VAL A 101 24.17 -3.65 16.93
C VAL A 101 23.12 -3.49 15.84
N SER A 102 22.78 -2.26 15.48
CA SER A 102 21.80 -1.97 14.43
C SER A 102 22.42 -1.16 13.31
N THR A 103 21.86 -1.27 12.11
CA THR A 103 22.28 -0.49 10.95
C THR A 103 21.15 0.35 10.39
N SER A 104 21.47 1.53 9.88
CA SER A 104 20.53 2.40 9.17
C SER A 104 21.20 3.11 8.00
N GLY A 105 20.41 3.32 6.93
CA GLY A 105 20.87 3.95 5.69
C GLY A 105 21.94 3.16 4.94
N GLY A 106 22.70 3.86 4.10
CA GLY A 106 23.72 3.26 3.24
C GLY A 106 23.17 2.80 1.88
N THR A 107 24.00 2.07 1.15
CA THR A 107 23.66 1.52 -0.17
C THR A 107 24.18 0.09 -0.24
N ASP A 108 23.27 -0.85 -0.48
CA ASP A 108 23.61 -2.20 -0.90
C ASP A 108 24.20 -2.16 -2.31
N ARG A 109 25.36 -2.78 -2.49
CA ARG A 109 26.10 -2.79 -3.75
C ARG A 109 25.75 -3.95 -4.67
N VAL A 110 24.89 -4.88 -4.25
CA VAL A 110 24.37 -5.93 -5.13
C VAL A 110 23.10 -5.44 -5.83
N SER A 111 22.12 -4.94 -5.08
CA SER A 111 20.87 -4.36 -5.62
C SER A 111 21.01 -2.92 -6.13
N GLU A 112 22.02 -2.18 -5.65
CA GLU A 112 22.19 -0.73 -5.84
C GLU A 112 21.13 0.13 -5.13
N GLU A 113 20.49 -0.41 -4.10
CA GLU A 113 19.38 0.23 -3.38
C GLU A 113 19.71 0.50 -1.90
N ALA A 114 18.80 1.17 -1.19
CA ALA A 114 18.91 1.31 0.25
C ALA A 114 18.57 -0.04 0.91
N PRO A 115 19.44 -0.58 1.78
CA PRO A 115 19.18 -1.84 2.46
C PRO A 115 18.13 -1.66 3.55
N ALA A 116 17.49 -2.77 3.93
CA ALA A 116 16.69 -2.81 5.14
C ALA A 116 17.57 -2.61 6.39
N ALA A 117 16.96 -2.17 7.50
CA ALA A 117 17.65 -2.13 8.77
C ALA A 117 17.99 -3.57 9.21
N MET A 118 19.27 -3.82 9.51
CA MET A 118 19.76 -5.11 9.97
C MET A 118 20.30 -5.01 11.39
N ASP A 119 20.16 -6.12 12.12
CA ASP A 119 20.51 -6.28 13.51
C ASP A 119 21.64 -7.33 13.70
N SER A 120 22.36 -7.20 14.80
CA SER A 120 23.33 -8.16 15.30
C SER A 120 23.53 -7.93 16.81
N LEU A 121 24.45 -8.66 17.43
CA LEU A 121 24.72 -8.53 18.85
C LEU A 121 26.20 -8.73 19.21
N VAL A 122 26.58 -8.12 20.34
CA VAL A 122 27.84 -8.40 21.03
C VAL A 122 27.51 -9.02 22.39
N ALA A 123 27.89 -10.28 22.58
CA ALA A 123 27.50 -11.06 23.74
C ALA A 123 28.18 -10.58 25.04
N ASP A 124 29.48 -10.27 24.96
CA ASP A 124 30.30 -9.85 26.09
C ASP A 124 31.52 -9.05 25.65
N ALA A 125 32.28 -8.54 26.62
CA ALA A 125 33.46 -7.71 26.39
C ALA A 125 34.64 -8.43 25.72
N SER A 126 34.61 -9.76 25.58
CA SER A 126 35.65 -10.54 24.89
C SER A 126 35.39 -10.70 23.39
N GLN A 127 34.15 -10.45 22.94
CA GLN A 127 33.80 -10.53 21.53
C GLN A 127 34.37 -9.34 20.76
N THR A 128 35.22 -9.62 19.78
CA THR A 128 35.92 -8.61 18.94
C THR A 128 35.36 -8.47 17.53
N THR A 129 34.45 -9.38 17.14
CA THR A 129 33.80 -9.40 15.82
C THR A 129 32.29 -9.42 15.97
N ALA A 130 31.58 -8.59 15.22
CA ALA A 130 30.14 -8.64 15.05
C ALA A 130 29.78 -8.30 13.60
N ASN A 131 29.50 -9.29 12.77
CA ASN A 131 28.98 -9.02 11.43
C ASN A 131 27.49 -8.63 11.52
N VAL A 132 27.02 -7.81 10.58
CA VAL A 132 25.62 -7.39 10.49
C VAL A 132 25.07 -7.82 9.14
N THR A 133 24.18 -8.81 9.13
CA THR A 133 23.57 -9.40 7.94
C THR A 133 22.09 -9.73 8.20
N PRO A 134 21.27 -10.07 7.19
CA PRO A 134 19.91 -10.56 7.41
C PRO A 134 19.89 -11.80 8.32
N MET A 135 20.91 -12.65 8.23
CA MET A 135 21.04 -13.84 9.08
C MET A 135 21.38 -13.48 10.52
N THR A 136 22.30 -12.54 10.78
CA THR A 136 22.55 -12.09 12.17
C THR A 136 21.37 -11.35 12.76
N SER A 137 20.57 -10.70 11.90
CA SER A 137 19.33 -10.04 12.30
C SER A 137 18.33 -11.05 12.84
N LEU A 138 18.21 -12.19 12.14
CA LEU A 138 17.36 -13.29 12.58
C LEU A 138 17.89 -13.94 13.87
N VAL A 139 19.22 -14.13 14.01
CA VAL A 139 19.83 -14.61 15.26
C VAL A 139 19.51 -13.68 16.43
N TYR A 140 19.67 -12.36 16.24
CA TYR A 140 19.36 -11.36 17.26
C TYR A 140 17.89 -11.42 17.67
N ARG A 141 16.97 -11.44 16.69
CA ARG A 141 15.53 -11.44 16.97
C ARG A 141 15.09 -12.74 17.64
N ALA A 142 15.63 -13.88 17.22
CA ALA A 142 15.36 -15.18 17.85
C ALA A 142 15.80 -15.22 19.31
N VAL A 143 17.03 -14.76 19.60
CA VAL A 143 17.54 -14.81 20.96
C VAL A 143 16.83 -13.82 21.89
N VAL A 144 16.50 -12.62 21.41
CA VAL A 144 15.74 -11.62 22.18
C VAL A 144 14.30 -12.07 22.40
N ALA A 145 13.65 -12.65 21.38
CA ALA A 145 12.33 -13.24 21.49
C ALA A 145 12.31 -14.35 22.57
N ASN A 146 13.30 -15.25 22.55
CA ASN A 146 13.41 -16.31 23.55
C ASN A 146 13.65 -15.76 24.98
N ALA A 147 14.50 -14.73 25.11
CA ALA A 147 14.81 -14.10 26.40
C ALA A 147 13.73 -13.14 26.91
N GLY A 148 12.83 -12.69 26.02
CA GLY A 148 11.86 -11.62 26.25
C GLY A 148 12.44 -10.20 26.23
N ASN A 149 13.75 -10.04 26.47
CA ASN A 149 14.46 -8.78 26.31
C ASN A 149 15.99 -9.02 26.21
N LEU A 150 16.73 -8.05 25.68
CA LEU A 150 18.16 -8.15 25.45
C LEU A 150 18.98 -8.28 26.75
N ASP A 151 18.58 -7.60 27.83
CA ASP A 151 19.24 -7.67 29.14
C ASP A 151 19.21 -9.07 29.77
N LYS A 152 18.32 -9.94 29.29
CA LYS A 152 18.16 -11.34 29.74
C LYS A 152 18.82 -12.36 28.83
N VAL A 153 19.42 -11.94 27.72
CA VAL A 153 20.07 -12.84 26.77
C VAL A 153 21.33 -13.45 27.39
N THR A 154 21.49 -14.76 27.24
CA THR A 154 22.65 -15.52 27.75
C THR A 154 23.42 -16.20 26.62
N ALA A 155 24.70 -16.53 26.85
CA ALA A 155 25.53 -17.21 25.86
C ALA A 155 24.93 -18.54 25.34
N PRO A 156 24.34 -19.42 26.19
CA PRO A 156 23.64 -20.61 25.71
C PRO A 156 22.47 -20.29 24.76
N MET A 157 21.69 -19.24 25.05
CA MET A 157 20.57 -18.84 24.18
C MET A 157 21.06 -18.33 22.82
N ILE A 158 22.16 -17.58 22.80
CA ILE A 158 22.82 -17.14 21.56
C ILE A 158 23.29 -18.35 20.75
N ALA A 159 23.91 -19.35 21.40
CA ALA A 159 24.38 -20.55 20.73
C ALA A 159 23.23 -21.37 20.11
N THR A 160 22.12 -21.53 20.83
CA THR A 160 20.90 -22.19 20.31
C THR A 160 20.34 -21.41 19.12
N ALA A 161 20.13 -20.10 19.26
CA ALA A 161 19.60 -19.27 18.17
C ALA A 161 20.49 -19.32 16.92
N LYS A 162 21.82 -19.26 17.07
CA LYS A 162 22.77 -19.42 15.96
C LYS A 162 22.61 -20.77 15.27
N LYS A 163 22.53 -21.84 16.05
CA LYS A 163 22.38 -23.21 15.52
C LYS A 163 21.09 -23.34 14.72
N ASP A 164 19.96 -22.90 15.28
CA ASP A 164 18.64 -23.05 14.67
C ASP A 164 18.51 -22.19 13.40
N VAL A 165 19.00 -20.95 13.46
CA VAL A 165 19.01 -20.04 12.31
C VAL A 165 19.91 -20.58 11.19
N VAL A 166 21.12 -21.06 11.48
CA VAL A 166 22.00 -21.61 10.43
C VAL A 166 21.43 -22.92 9.86
N ALA A 167 20.85 -23.78 10.71
CA ALA A 167 20.23 -25.02 10.27
C ALA A 167 19.06 -24.77 9.30
N LYS A 168 18.32 -23.66 9.46
CA LYS A 168 17.20 -23.32 8.59
C LYS A 168 17.57 -22.36 7.46
N PHE A 169 18.32 -21.30 7.70
CA PHE A 169 18.60 -20.22 6.75
C PHE A 169 20.10 -20.07 6.42
N GLY A 170 20.90 -21.10 6.66
CA GLY A 170 22.34 -21.07 6.38
C GLY A 170 22.69 -20.96 4.90
N PHE A 171 21.87 -21.46 3.97
CA PHE A 171 22.11 -21.44 2.51
C PHE A 171 23.53 -21.89 2.11
N GLY A 172 24.07 -22.87 2.84
CA GLY A 172 25.41 -23.42 2.65
C GLY A 172 26.50 -22.87 3.56
N ILE A 173 26.16 -22.01 4.52
CA ILE A 173 26.95 -21.88 5.74
C ILE A 173 26.63 -23.06 6.65
N ASP A 174 27.68 -23.71 7.11
CA ASP A 174 27.61 -24.82 8.05
C ASP A 174 28.45 -24.45 9.27
N ALA A 175 27.82 -23.94 10.31
CA ALA A 175 28.57 -23.50 11.50
C ALA A 175 29.36 -24.64 12.14
N GLU A 176 28.89 -25.89 12.03
CA GLU A 176 29.52 -27.06 12.64
C GLU A 176 30.70 -27.58 11.80
N ASN A 177 30.61 -27.63 10.46
CA ASN A 177 31.69 -28.17 9.61
C ASN A 177 32.55 -27.12 8.88
N SER A 178 32.01 -25.92 8.59
CA SER A 178 32.77 -24.84 7.92
C SER A 178 33.50 -23.91 8.88
N GLY A 179 33.15 -23.95 10.18
CA GLY A 179 33.68 -23.04 11.19
C GLY A 179 33.26 -21.58 10.99
N ILE A 180 32.29 -21.31 10.13
CA ILE A 180 31.76 -19.97 9.89
C ILE A 180 30.59 -19.72 10.85
N ASP A 181 30.85 -18.97 11.91
CA ASP A 181 29.84 -18.34 12.75
C ASP A 181 29.37 -17.04 12.06
N PRO A 182 28.08 -16.90 11.77
CA PRO A 182 27.57 -15.73 11.04
C PRO A 182 27.77 -14.41 11.80
N VAL A 183 27.83 -14.46 13.13
CA VAL A 183 28.00 -13.27 13.99
C VAL A 183 29.48 -12.97 14.21
N THR A 184 30.29 -13.98 14.53
CA THR A 184 31.65 -13.75 15.07
C THR A 184 32.81 -14.18 14.18
N SER A 185 32.57 -14.95 13.11
CA SER A 185 33.68 -15.33 12.22
C SER A 185 34.16 -14.16 11.38
N ALA A 186 35.48 -14.02 11.27
CA ALA A 186 36.09 -13.01 10.42
C ALA A 186 35.71 -13.24 8.94
N VAL A 187 35.31 -12.18 8.28
CA VAL A 187 35.04 -12.17 6.84
C VAL A 187 36.36 -11.90 6.10
N ASN A 188 36.89 -12.91 5.42
CA ASN A 188 38.19 -12.85 4.74
C ASN A 188 38.16 -13.56 3.39
N ALA A 189 39.30 -13.63 2.69
CA ALA A 189 39.40 -14.19 1.34
C ALA A 189 38.93 -15.66 1.18
N ASN A 190 38.88 -16.42 2.29
CA ASN A 190 38.42 -17.81 2.30
C ASN A 190 36.94 -17.94 2.62
N THR A 191 36.38 -17.04 3.41
CA THR A 191 34.99 -17.12 3.91
C THR A 191 34.02 -16.22 3.15
N ILE A 192 34.50 -15.13 2.54
CA ILE A 192 33.68 -14.06 1.95
C ILE A 192 32.68 -14.55 0.91
N THR A 193 33.06 -15.50 0.03
CA THR A 193 32.17 -15.99 -1.03
C THR A 193 30.96 -16.71 -0.44
N SER A 194 31.18 -17.56 0.57
CA SER A 194 30.10 -18.26 1.28
C SER A 194 29.24 -17.30 2.09
N VAL A 195 29.85 -16.31 2.75
CA VAL A 195 29.15 -15.30 3.54
C VAL A 195 28.25 -14.43 2.66
N ILE A 196 28.76 -13.87 1.57
CA ILE A 196 27.94 -13.05 0.65
C ILE A 196 26.83 -13.89 0.04
N ARG A 197 27.12 -15.09 -0.48
CA ARG A 197 26.08 -15.91 -1.12
C ARG A 197 24.97 -16.30 -0.16
N SER A 198 25.33 -16.70 1.06
CA SER A 198 24.35 -17.06 2.10
C SER A 198 23.53 -15.85 2.55
N SER A 199 24.20 -14.72 2.76
CA SER A 199 23.55 -13.46 3.13
C SER A 199 22.57 -12.99 2.06
N GLU A 200 22.99 -13.01 0.79
CA GLU A 200 22.13 -12.66 -0.34
C GLU A 200 20.95 -13.62 -0.47
N ALA A 201 21.18 -14.93 -0.33
CA ALA A 201 20.09 -15.91 -0.39
C ALA A 201 19.05 -15.69 0.72
N MET A 202 19.49 -15.31 1.92
CA MET A 202 18.58 -14.95 3.00
C MET A 202 17.83 -13.66 2.69
N ALA A 203 18.54 -12.63 2.22
CA ALA A 203 17.95 -11.37 1.77
C ALA A 203 16.89 -11.60 0.69
N GLU A 204 17.21 -12.44 -0.30
CA GLU A 204 16.35 -12.77 -1.43
C GLU A 204 15.13 -13.56 -0.98
N THR A 205 15.28 -14.49 -0.05
CA THR A 205 14.16 -15.23 0.54
C THR A 205 13.17 -14.28 1.19
N ILE A 206 13.68 -13.30 1.95
CA ILE A 206 12.84 -12.28 2.58
C ILE A 206 12.23 -11.35 1.52
N ARG A 207 13.03 -10.81 0.59
CA ARG A 207 12.59 -9.91 -0.49
C ARG A 207 11.48 -10.54 -1.34
N ARG A 208 11.63 -11.80 -1.74
CA ARG A 208 10.58 -12.52 -2.49
C ARG A 208 9.36 -12.79 -1.65
N ALA A 209 9.54 -13.05 -0.35
CA ALA A 209 8.41 -13.24 0.56
C ALA A 209 7.62 -11.93 0.76
N VAL A 210 8.29 -10.78 0.84
CA VAL A 210 7.63 -9.47 0.98
C VAL A 210 7.16 -8.85 -0.33
N GLY A 211 7.72 -9.27 -1.47
CA GLY A 211 7.48 -8.67 -2.79
C GLY A 211 8.04 -7.24 -2.89
N PRO A 212 7.43 -6.34 -3.69
CA PRO A 212 7.91 -4.96 -3.86
C PRO A 212 7.77 -4.08 -2.59
N ASN A 213 7.24 -4.64 -1.49
CA ASN A 213 6.88 -3.92 -0.28
C ASN A 213 7.98 -4.02 0.80
N GLN A 214 9.11 -3.35 0.55
CA GLN A 214 10.32 -3.39 1.40
C GLN A 214 10.12 -2.88 2.84
N THR A 215 9.04 -2.16 3.14
CA THR A 215 8.72 -1.67 4.50
C THR A 215 8.44 -2.79 5.50
N THR A 216 8.32 -4.04 5.05
CA THR A 216 7.98 -5.19 5.90
C THR A 216 9.10 -6.16 6.19
N VAL A 217 10.29 -5.94 5.65
CA VAL A 217 11.46 -6.77 5.94
C VAL A 217 11.68 -6.88 7.45
N ALA A 218 11.57 -5.76 8.18
CA ALA A 218 11.70 -5.74 9.65
C ALA A 218 10.61 -6.55 10.37
N GLN A 219 9.38 -6.63 9.83
CA GLN A 219 8.27 -7.35 10.44
C GLN A 219 8.36 -8.85 10.16
N VAL A 220 8.70 -9.22 8.91
CA VAL A 220 9.01 -10.60 8.55
C VAL A 220 10.16 -11.11 9.41
N LEU A 221 11.23 -10.33 9.57
CA LEU A 221 12.32 -10.68 10.48
C LEU A 221 11.87 -10.82 11.95
N THR A 222 10.89 -10.04 12.42
CA THR A 222 10.30 -10.22 13.76
C THR A 222 9.57 -11.56 13.86
N ILE A 223 8.66 -11.87 12.93
CA ILE A 223 7.91 -13.14 12.92
C ILE A 223 8.88 -14.31 12.86
N LEU A 224 9.81 -14.26 11.91
CA LEU A 224 10.82 -15.30 11.78
C LEU A 224 11.67 -15.39 13.05
N GLY A 225 11.96 -14.28 13.72
CA GLY A 225 12.65 -14.30 15.02
C GLY A 225 11.87 -15.07 16.07
N GLU A 226 10.56 -14.82 16.20
CA GLU A 226 9.70 -15.54 17.13
C GLU A 226 9.58 -17.03 16.79
N ASP A 227 9.39 -17.37 15.52
CA ASP A 227 9.42 -18.73 14.97
C ASP A 227 10.77 -19.44 15.25
N MET A 228 11.88 -18.71 15.13
CA MET A 228 13.21 -19.24 15.46
C MET A 228 13.47 -19.33 16.96
N ALA A 229 12.67 -18.68 17.80
CA ALA A 229 12.80 -18.79 19.25
C ALA A 229 12.28 -20.14 19.78
N ASP A 230 11.30 -20.74 19.11
CA ASP A 230 10.81 -22.09 19.42
C ASP A 230 11.23 -23.18 18.42
N GLY A 231 11.84 -22.77 17.30
CA GLY A 231 12.43 -23.66 16.30
C GLY A 231 11.47 -24.08 15.18
N TYR A 232 10.26 -23.53 15.11
CA TYR A 232 9.24 -23.87 14.12
C TYR A 232 8.90 -22.67 13.22
N LEU A 233 8.81 -22.89 11.90
CA LEU A 233 8.40 -21.85 10.93
C LEU A 233 6.89 -21.95 10.70
N ASP A 234 6.08 -21.58 11.68
CA ASP A 234 4.63 -21.74 11.64
C ASP A 234 3.84 -20.46 11.98
N GLY A 235 4.53 -19.35 12.24
CA GLY A 235 3.90 -18.08 12.64
C GLY A 235 3.42 -18.09 14.08
N LYS A 236 3.99 -18.95 14.93
CA LYS A 236 3.64 -19.12 16.34
C LYS A 236 4.88 -19.02 17.21
N LYS A 237 4.65 -18.82 18.51
CA LYS A 237 5.68 -18.93 19.55
C LYS A 237 5.18 -19.79 20.69
N GLY A 238 5.79 -20.95 20.90
CA GLY A 238 5.38 -21.92 21.92
C GLY A 238 3.95 -22.40 21.72
N GLY A 239 3.49 -22.45 20.46
CA GLY A 239 2.12 -22.83 20.08
C GLY A 239 1.08 -21.70 20.17
N ALA A 240 1.43 -20.52 20.69
CA ALA A 240 0.55 -19.35 20.67
C ALA A 240 0.71 -18.57 19.36
N ASP A 241 -0.41 -18.15 18.75
CA ASP A 241 -0.37 -17.37 17.52
C ASP A 241 0.28 -16.00 17.75
N LEU A 242 1.09 -15.56 16.78
CA LEU A 242 1.77 -14.27 16.81
C LEU A 242 0.87 -13.07 16.46
N THR A 243 -0.44 -13.20 16.67
CA THR A 243 -1.41 -12.10 16.41
C THR A 243 -1.13 -10.85 17.25
N HIS A 244 -0.41 -10.99 18.36
CA HIS A 244 -0.05 -9.90 19.27
C HIS A 244 1.21 -9.12 18.86
N THR A 245 2.08 -9.69 18.02
CA THR A 245 3.28 -9.01 17.49
C THR A 245 3.01 -8.33 16.15
N MET A 246 1.80 -8.47 15.61
CA MET A 246 1.44 -8.04 14.27
C MET A 246 0.30 -7.00 14.25
N PRO A 247 0.32 -6.06 13.31
CA PRO A 247 -0.83 -5.22 13.02
C PRO A 247 -2.04 -6.05 12.58
N THR A 248 -3.25 -5.53 12.78
CA THR A 248 -4.49 -6.18 12.35
C THR A 248 -4.50 -6.44 10.84
N GLY A 249 -4.74 -7.69 10.44
CA GLY A 249 -4.76 -8.13 9.03
C GLY A 249 -3.48 -8.84 8.56
N PHE A 250 -2.46 -8.92 9.41
CA PHE A 250 -1.29 -9.77 9.16
C PHE A 250 -1.48 -11.14 9.81
N ASP A 251 -1.55 -12.17 8.98
CA ASP A 251 -1.47 -13.55 9.45
C ASP A 251 -0.01 -14.01 9.45
N ALA A 252 0.57 -14.13 10.65
CA ALA A 252 1.92 -14.63 10.85
C ALA A 252 2.10 -16.03 10.25
N SER A 253 1.06 -16.87 10.24
CA SER A 253 1.10 -18.21 9.64
C SER A 253 1.20 -18.14 8.11
N THR A 254 0.49 -17.18 7.49
CA THR A 254 0.62 -16.90 6.06
C THR A 254 2.03 -16.38 5.70
N ILE A 255 2.63 -15.53 6.53
CA ILE A 255 4.02 -15.07 6.33
C ILE A 255 5.00 -16.24 6.46
N ALA A 256 4.90 -17.03 7.52
CA ALA A 256 5.76 -18.18 7.74
C ALA A 256 5.66 -19.18 6.58
N THR A 257 4.43 -19.43 6.09
CA THR A 257 4.16 -20.24 4.90
C THR A 257 4.81 -19.66 3.64
N THR A 258 4.66 -18.35 3.42
CA THR A 258 5.24 -17.66 2.26
C THR A 258 6.77 -17.70 2.29
N VAL A 259 7.38 -17.44 3.44
CA VAL A 259 8.83 -17.55 3.63
C VAL A 259 9.28 -18.99 3.39
N ALA A 260 8.58 -20.00 3.93
CA ALA A 260 8.90 -21.40 3.70
C ALA A 260 8.85 -21.76 2.21
N GLN A 261 7.87 -21.24 1.46
CA GLN A 261 7.79 -21.41 0.01
C GLN A 261 8.97 -20.75 -0.73
N GLN A 262 9.24 -19.46 -0.46
CA GLN A 262 10.33 -18.74 -1.13
C GLN A 262 11.71 -19.30 -0.78
N LYS A 263 11.87 -19.81 0.44
CA LYS A 263 13.07 -20.50 0.89
C LYS A 263 13.38 -21.73 0.03
N VAL A 264 12.37 -22.50 -0.39
CA VAL A 264 12.57 -23.62 -1.33
C VAL A 264 13.09 -23.12 -2.67
N ALA A 265 12.46 -22.09 -3.25
CA ALA A 265 12.88 -21.54 -4.54
C ALA A 265 14.32 -21.01 -4.48
N VAL A 266 14.64 -20.18 -3.50
CA VAL A 266 15.98 -19.62 -3.31
C VAL A 266 16.99 -20.71 -2.97
N GLY A 267 16.64 -21.68 -2.13
CA GLY A 267 17.48 -22.83 -1.80
C GLY A 267 17.88 -23.64 -3.04
N LEU A 268 16.93 -23.88 -3.96
CA LEU A 268 17.21 -24.57 -5.23
C LEU A 268 18.12 -23.74 -6.13
N GLU A 269 17.91 -22.43 -6.23
CA GLU A 269 18.80 -21.55 -6.99
C GLU A 269 20.22 -21.54 -6.42
N VAL A 270 20.37 -21.53 -5.08
CA VAL A 270 21.67 -21.63 -4.42
C VAL A 270 22.36 -22.97 -4.70
N VAL A 271 21.62 -24.07 -4.63
CA VAL A 271 22.11 -25.42 -4.93
C VAL A 271 22.55 -25.53 -6.40
N ALA A 272 21.77 -24.95 -7.33
CA ALA A 272 22.07 -24.88 -8.75
C ALA A 272 23.15 -23.84 -9.11
N ASN A 273 23.57 -23.01 -8.15
CA ASN A 273 24.46 -21.87 -8.36
C ASN A 273 23.94 -20.88 -9.43
N GLN A 274 22.65 -20.57 -9.31
CA GLN A 274 21.86 -19.71 -10.18
C GLN A 274 21.03 -18.67 -9.41
N LEU A 275 21.47 -18.27 -8.22
CA LEU A 275 20.78 -17.24 -7.43
C LEU A 275 20.54 -15.97 -8.26
N THR A 276 19.26 -15.62 -8.46
CA THR A 276 18.86 -14.33 -9.04
C THR A 276 18.49 -13.34 -7.95
N VAL A 277 18.85 -12.08 -8.18
CA VAL A 277 18.64 -10.99 -7.21
C VAL A 277 17.44 -10.15 -7.63
N THR A 278 16.49 -9.95 -6.70
CA THR A 278 15.30 -9.12 -6.91
C THR A 278 15.47 -7.70 -6.37
N LYS A 279 15.20 -6.68 -7.17
CA LYS A 279 15.20 -5.28 -6.73
C LYS A 279 14.00 -4.95 -5.85
N SER A 280 14.03 -3.78 -5.22
CA SER A 280 12.95 -3.25 -4.38
C SER A 280 11.63 -3.06 -5.10
N ASP A 281 11.65 -2.89 -6.42
CA ASP A 281 10.45 -2.82 -7.26
C ASP A 281 9.89 -4.21 -7.64
N GLY A 282 10.51 -5.30 -7.15
CA GLY A 282 10.15 -6.67 -7.46
C GLY A 282 10.71 -7.18 -8.79
N SER A 283 11.48 -6.37 -9.54
CA SER A 283 12.11 -6.82 -10.79
C SER A 283 13.35 -7.67 -10.52
N GLU A 284 13.49 -8.79 -11.24
CA GLU A 284 14.68 -9.64 -11.14
C GLU A 284 15.82 -9.13 -12.03
N LEU A 285 17.04 -9.08 -11.49
CA LEU A 285 18.25 -8.98 -12.30
C LEU A 285 18.41 -10.24 -13.15
N SER A 286 18.95 -10.08 -14.36
CA SER A 286 19.33 -11.25 -15.17
C SER A 286 20.33 -12.11 -14.39
N LEU A 287 20.37 -13.41 -14.68
CA LEU A 287 21.33 -14.32 -14.02
C LEU A 287 22.79 -13.86 -14.23
N ALA A 288 23.11 -13.33 -15.42
CA ALA A 288 24.43 -12.81 -15.73
C ALA A 288 24.76 -11.56 -14.89
N ASP A 289 23.80 -10.66 -14.72
CA ASP A 289 23.97 -9.45 -13.90
C ASP A 289 24.08 -9.80 -12.42
N SER A 290 23.24 -10.72 -11.93
CA SER A 290 23.28 -11.22 -10.55
C SER A 290 24.66 -11.80 -10.20
N LYS A 291 25.21 -12.68 -11.06
CA LYS A 291 26.56 -13.23 -10.89
C LYS A 291 27.65 -12.16 -10.93
N THR A 292 27.50 -11.19 -11.82
CA THR A 292 28.45 -10.08 -11.95
C THR A 292 28.45 -9.23 -10.68
N GLN A 293 27.28 -8.83 -10.17
CA GLN A 293 27.17 -8.02 -8.96
C GLN A 293 27.67 -8.76 -7.73
N LEU A 294 27.32 -10.04 -7.55
CA LEU A 294 27.83 -10.87 -6.46
C LEU A 294 29.36 -10.98 -6.47
N SER A 295 29.97 -11.14 -7.65
CA SER A 295 31.43 -11.23 -7.77
C SER A 295 32.13 -9.91 -7.45
N ARG A 296 31.53 -8.78 -7.83
CA ARG A 296 32.00 -7.43 -7.49
C ARG A 296 31.86 -7.14 -6.00
N ALA A 297 30.76 -7.61 -5.40
CA ALA A 297 30.52 -7.51 -3.96
C ALA A 297 31.63 -8.21 -3.16
N VAL A 298 32.03 -9.42 -3.54
CA VAL A 298 33.17 -10.13 -2.93
C VAL A 298 34.45 -9.31 -3.02
N ASN A 299 34.77 -8.79 -4.21
CA ASN A 299 35.97 -7.97 -4.41
C ASN A 299 35.95 -6.67 -3.61
N ARG A 300 34.76 -6.10 -3.36
CA ARG A 300 34.64 -4.85 -2.61
C ARG A 300 34.95 -5.02 -1.13
N VAL A 301 34.45 -6.10 -0.52
CA VAL A 301 34.70 -6.38 0.90
C VAL A 301 36.14 -6.88 1.10
N VAL A 302 36.61 -7.74 0.19
CA VAL A 302 37.95 -8.32 0.26
C VAL A 302 38.69 -8.04 -1.05
N SER A 303 39.36 -6.89 -1.11
CA SER A 303 40.05 -6.39 -2.31
C SER A 303 41.15 -7.31 -2.84
N THR A 304 41.67 -8.22 -2.01
CA THR A 304 42.65 -9.25 -2.43
C THR A 304 42.03 -10.36 -3.27
N VAL A 305 40.70 -10.48 -3.34
CA VAL A 305 39.98 -11.42 -4.21
C VAL A 305 39.45 -10.64 -5.40
N SER A 306 39.99 -10.86 -6.60
CA SER A 306 39.47 -10.21 -7.82
C SER A 306 38.04 -10.66 -8.13
N ALA A 307 37.27 -9.85 -8.85
CA ALA A 307 35.90 -10.23 -9.26
C ALA A 307 35.88 -11.50 -10.12
N SER A 308 36.86 -11.70 -11.00
CA SER A 308 36.96 -12.96 -11.78
C SER A 308 37.27 -14.16 -10.88
N THR A 309 38.21 -14.03 -9.93
CA THR A 309 38.49 -15.08 -8.95
C THR A 309 37.28 -15.38 -8.06
N ALA A 310 36.51 -14.35 -7.68
CA ALA A 310 35.27 -14.53 -6.92
C ALA A 310 34.22 -15.30 -7.73
N LEU A 311 34.05 -14.95 -9.01
CA LEU A 311 33.14 -15.63 -9.93
C LEU A 311 33.55 -17.10 -10.13
N ASP A 312 34.84 -17.36 -10.32
CA ASP A 312 35.37 -18.73 -10.44
C ASP A 312 35.12 -19.53 -9.16
N LYS A 313 35.40 -18.94 -7.99
CA LYS A 313 35.09 -19.55 -6.69
C LYS A 313 33.60 -19.87 -6.57
N MET A 314 32.70 -18.93 -6.88
CA MET A 314 31.25 -19.16 -6.83
C MET A 314 30.82 -20.29 -7.77
N ASN A 315 31.32 -20.32 -9.01
CA ASN A 315 31.03 -21.37 -9.98
C ASN A 315 31.54 -22.75 -9.57
N GLN A 316 32.61 -22.80 -8.78
CA GLN A 316 33.24 -24.03 -8.30
C GLN A 316 32.84 -24.42 -6.88
N MET A 317 31.98 -23.64 -6.21
CA MET A 317 31.58 -23.95 -4.82
C MET A 317 30.92 -25.33 -4.76
N PRO A 318 31.51 -26.31 -4.07
CA PRO A 318 30.95 -27.65 -3.96
C PRO A 318 29.63 -27.61 -3.20
N LEU A 319 28.74 -28.54 -3.51
CA LEU A 319 27.50 -28.72 -2.77
C LEU A 319 27.86 -29.36 -1.42
N SER A 320 27.46 -28.73 -0.31
CA SER A 320 27.64 -29.37 1.00
C SER A 320 26.49 -30.32 1.32
N GLU A 321 26.76 -31.30 2.18
CA GLU A 321 25.74 -32.22 2.69
C GLU A 321 24.61 -31.47 3.43
N ASN A 322 24.97 -30.39 4.14
CA ASN A 322 23.99 -29.53 4.80
C ASN A 322 23.08 -28.80 3.80
N GLN A 323 23.58 -28.39 2.64
CA GLN A 323 22.72 -27.76 1.61
C GLN A 323 21.69 -28.74 1.05
N VAL A 324 22.10 -29.98 0.79
CA VAL A 324 21.19 -31.05 0.34
C VAL A 324 20.14 -31.34 1.41
N THR A 325 20.58 -31.47 2.66
CA THR A 325 19.70 -31.74 3.81
C THR A 325 18.71 -30.60 4.03
N GLN A 326 19.18 -29.35 4.00
CA GLN A 326 18.38 -28.15 4.17
C GLN A 326 17.31 -28.06 3.07
N VAL A 327 17.70 -28.11 1.79
CA VAL A 327 16.72 -27.99 0.68
C VAL A 327 15.70 -29.14 0.69
N THR A 328 16.13 -30.35 1.05
CA THR A 328 15.23 -31.51 1.18
C THR A 328 14.25 -31.32 2.34
N THR A 329 14.71 -30.80 3.47
CA THR A 329 13.87 -30.49 4.62
C THR A 329 12.86 -29.41 4.26
N ASP A 330 13.29 -28.35 3.59
CA ASP A 330 12.45 -27.24 3.17
C ASP A 330 11.35 -27.70 2.20
N ILE A 331 11.69 -28.56 1.23
CA ILE A 331 10.71 -29.15 0.32
C ILE A 331 9.69 -30.01 1.10
N ASN A 332 10.14 -30.81 2.07
CA ASN A 332 9.23 -31.63 2.88
C ASN A 332 8.29 -30.75 3.74
N ASP A 333 8.80 -29.66 4.30
CA ASP A 333 7.99 -28.72 5.06
C ASP A 333 6.98 -27.99 4.14
N ALA A 334 7.38 -27.58 2.94
CA ALA A 334 6.46 -27.06 1.93
C ALA A 334 5.38 -28.09 1.55
N ILE A 335 5.73 -29.37 1.37
CA ILE A 335 4.74 -30.44 1.12
C ILE A 335 3.70 -30.53 2.24
N LYS A 336 4.12 -30.44 3.51
CA LYS A 336 3.20 -30.46 4.66
C LYS A 336 2.23 -29.28 4.58
N VAL A 337 2.74 -28.09 4.30
CA VAL A 337 1.92 -26.87 4.20
C VAL A 337 0.93 -26.96 3.05
N HIS A 338 1.37 -27.31 1.84
CA HIS A 338 0.48 -27.50 0.69
C HIS A 338 -0.55 -28.62 0.93
N GLY A 339 -0.18 -29.68 1.65
CA GLY A 339 -1.09 -30.75 2.05
C GLY A 339 -2.19 -30.27 3.00
N ILE A 340 -1.88 -29.39 3.95
CA ILE A 340 -2.87 -28.76 4.85
C ILE A 340 -3.83 -27.87 4.05
N LEU A 341 -3.32 -27.15 3.05
CA LEU A 341 -4.10 -26.27 2.18
C LEU A 341 -4.92 -27.00 1.11
N GLY A 342 -4.78 -28.33 0.99
CA GLY A 342 -5.49 -29.13 -0.02
C GLY A 342 -4.93 -28.96 -1.45
N GLU A 343 -3.73 -28.42 -1.60
CA GLU A 343 -3.08 -28.20 -2.88
C GLU A 343 -2.33 -29.45 -3.38
N SER A 344 -2.09 -29.54 -4.69
CA SER A 344 -1.35 -30.66 -5.27
C SER A 344 0.13 -30.65 -4.85
N THR A 345 0.58 -31.71 -4.18
CA THR A 345 1.97 -31.87 -3.71
C THR A 345 2.84 -32.70 -4.66
N SER A 346 2.31 -33.16 -5.80
CA SER A 346 3.01 -34.10 -6.68
C SER A 346 4.31 -33.54 -7.27
N ALA A 347 4.30 -32.26 -7.64
CA ALA A 347 5.46 -31.58 -8.19
C ALA A 347 6.56 -31.35 -7.13
N LEU A 348 6.17 -30.93 -5.92
CA LEU A 348 7.09 -30.81 -4.77
C LEU A 348 7.65 -32.17 -4.35
N THR A 349 6.85 -33.24 -4.41
CA THR A 349 7.31 -34.60 -4.08
C THR A 349 8.35 -35.11 -5.09
N ALA A 350 8.13 -34.86 -6.38
CA ALA A 350 9.09 -35.18 -7.43
C ALA A 350 10.40 -34.38 -7.26
N LEU A 351 10.28 -33.09 -6.96
CA LEU A 351 11.42 -32.22 -6.65
C LEU A 351 12.18 -32.65 -5.39
N GLY A 352 11.49 -33.08 -4.34
CA GLY A 352 12.11 -33.62 -3.12
C GLY A 352 12.85 -34.93 -3.39
N THR A 353 12.35 -35.76 -4.31
CA THR A 353 13.05 -36.97 -4.76
C THR A 353 14.30 -36.61 -5.57
N ALA A 354 14.20 -35.61 -6.45
CA ALA A 354 15.32 -35.07 -7.22
C ALA A 354 16.43 -34.50 -6.30
N ALA A 355 16.04 -33.69 -5.31
CA ALA A 355 16.95 -33.09 -4.35
C ALA A 355 17.73 -34.13 -3.54
N LYS A 356 17.08 -35.23 -3.14
CA LYS A 356 17.74 -36.36 -2.43
C LYS A 356 18.82 -37.07 -3.26
N ASN A 357 18.76 -36.98 -4.58
CA ASN A 357 19.76 -37.60 -5.47
C ASN A 357 21.01 -36.73 -5.67
N LEU A 358 20.99 -35.47 -5.20
CA LEU A 358 22.16 -34.61 -5.21
C LEU A 358 23.23 -35.14 -4.26
N LYS A 359 24.48 -35.13 -4.71
CA LYS A 359 25.61 -35.63 -3.91
C LYS A 359 26.46 -34.47 -3.41
N ALA A 360 26.87 -34.54 -2.15
CA ALA A 360 27.89 -33.64 -1.62
C ALA A 360 29.16 -33.70 -2.50
N GLY A 361 29.77 -32.55 -2.78
CA GLY A 361 30.94 -32.43 -3.66
C GLY A 361 30.65 -32.39 -5.17
N GLN A 362 29.40 -32.58 -5.61
CA GLN A 362 29.02 -32.49 -7.04
C GLN A 362 29.21 -31.07 -7.58
N ALA A 363 29.71 -30.90 -8.82
CA ALA A 363 29.90 -29.57 -9.44
C ALA A 363 28.57 -28.96 -9.91
N GLY A 364 28.49 -27.61 -9.99
CA GLY A 364 27.23 -26.89 -10.24
C GLY A 364 26.47 -27.28 -11.51
N ILE A 365 27.18 -27.53 -12.62
CA ILE A 365 26.57 -27.88 -13.92
C ILE A 365 25.88 -29.26 -13.84
N ASP A 366 26.53 -30.25 -13.23
CA ASP A 366 25.99 -31.61 -13.08
C ASP A 366 24.73 -31.65 -12.18
N ARG A 367 24.54 -30.64 -11.31
CA ARG A 367 23.38 -30.55 -10.40
C ARG A 367 22.10 -30.19 -11.13
N ILE A 368 22.18 -29.26 -12.08
CA ILE A 368 21.04 -28.86 -12.90
C ILE A 368 20.57 -30.05 -13.73
N ASP A 369 21.50 -30.76 -14.36
CA ASP A 369 21.18 -31.98 -15.10
C ASP A 369 20.58 -33.07 -14.19
N THR A 370 21.03 -33.19 -12.93
CA THR A 370 20.44 -34.14 -11.96
C THR A 370 19.02 -33.74 -11.54
N LEU A 371 18.76 -32.45 -11.29
CA LEU A 371 17.44 -31.93 -10.95
C LEU A 371 16.47 -32.06 -12.15
N VAL A 372 16.94 -31.72 -13.36
CA VAL A 372 16.17 -31.77 -14.61
C VAL A 372 16.01 -33.20 -15.17
N ALA A 373 16.94 -34.12 -14.93
CA ALA A 373 16.79 -35.52 -15.38
C ALA A 373 15.80 -36.33 -14.54
N SER A 374 15.50 -35.88 -13.32
CA SER A 374 14.61 -36.57 -12.37
C SER A 374 13.21 -35.94 -12.26
N THR A 375 12.98 -34.82 -12.94
CA THR A 375 11.67 -34.15 -13.05
C THR A 375 11.43 -33.75 -14.50
N ALA A 376 10.21 -33.91 -15.04
CA ALA A 376 9.93 -33.35 -16.38
C ALA A 376 10.30 -31.86 -16.38
N THR A 377 11.04 -31.38 -17.38
CA THR A 377 11.63 -30.02 -17.42
C THR A 377 10.59 -28.91 -17.19
N SER A 378 9.33 -29.15 -17.60
CA SER A 378 8.20 -28.27 -17.31
C SER A 378 7.92 -28.12 -15.81
N THR A 379 8.21 -29.11 -14.97
CA THR A 379 7.86 -29.15 -13.54
C THR A 379 8.81 -28.29 -12.69
N VAL A 380 10.10 -28.17 -13.00
CA VAL A 380 11.01 -27.27 -12.23
C VAL A 380 10.73 -25.81 -12.58
N ASP A 381 10.57 -25.50 -13.87
CA ASP A 381 10.20 -24.15 -14.29
C ASP A 381 8.78 -23.79 -13.81
N THR A 382 7.83 -24.74 -13.83
CA THR A 382 6.48 -24.54 -13.30
C THR A 382 6.46 -24.48 -11.78
N VAL A 383 7.26 -25.25 -11.04
CA VAL A 383 7.32 -25.14 -9.57
C VAL A 383 8.02 -23.87 -9.15
N THR A 384 9.16 -23.52 -9.74
CA THR A 384 9.84 -22.24 -9.47
C THR A 384 8.95 -21.08 -9.86
N SER A 385 8.26 -21.12 -11.01
CA SER A 385 7.31 -20.07 -11.41
C SER A 385 6.03 -20.08 -10.57
N ASN A 386 5.48 -21.22 -10.16
CA ASN A 386 4.28 -21.29 -9.31
C ASN A 386 4.58 -20.94 -7.86
N VAL A 387 5.80 -21.16 -7.37
CA VAL A 387 6.27 -20.72 -6.06
C VAL A 387 6.58 -19.21 -6.11
N LYS A 388 7.26 -18.72 -7.16
CA LYS A 388 7.47 -17.28 -7.39
C LYS A 388 6.15 -16.53 -7.59
N ASN A 389 5.19 -17.12 -8.29
CA ASN A 389 3.87 -16.55 -8.59
C ASN A 389 2.77 -17.05 -7.63
N SER A 390 3.11 -17.67 -6.51
CA SER A 390 2.13 -18.15 -5.53
C SER A 390 1.29 -16.97 -5.05
N THR A 391 0.03 -16.94 -5.49
CA THR A 391 -0.95 -15.85 -5.35
C THR A 391 -1.22 -15.44 -3.89
N TYR A 392 -0.79 -16.25 -2.92
CA TYR A 392 -0.85 -15.95 -1.49
C TYR A 392 0.14 -14.85 -1.06
N ALA A 393 1.34 -14.79 -1.65
CA ALA A 393 2.40 -13.87 -1.23
C ALA A 393 2.11 -12.40 -1.61
N THR A 394 1.54 -12.16 -2.79
CA THR A 394 1.36 -10.80 -3.33
C THR A 394 0.03 -10.16 -2.95
N SER A 395 -1.04 -10.93 -2.73
CA SER A 395 -2.37 -10.37 -2.42
C SER A 395 -2.62 -10.15 -0.93
N VAL A 396 -2.13 -11.05 -0.05
CA VAL A 396 -2.32 -10.95 1.40
C VAL A 396 -1.33 -9.95 2.02
N LEU A 397 -0.08 -9.93 1.56
CA LEU A 397 0.92 -8.99 2.06
C LEU A 397 0.71 -7.58 1.49
N SER A 398 0.40 -7.39 0.20
CA SER A 398 0.08 -6.02 -0.29
C SER A 398 -1.13 -5.40 0.40
N SER A 399 -2.09 -6.21 0.86
CA SER A 399 -3.24 -5.76 1.66
C SER A 399 -2.87 -5.38 3.10
N ALA A 400 -1.87 -6.04 3.69
CA ALA A 400 -1.51 -5.87 5.11
C ALA A 400 -0.50 -4.73 5.32
N VAL A 401 0.41 -4.49 4.36
CA VAL A 401 1.53 -3.53 4.47
C VAL A 401 1.16 -2.06 4.42
N ALA A 402 -0.08 -1.78 4.04
CA ALA A 402 -0.75 -0.51 4.20
C ALA A 402 -0.68 0.15 5.60
N THR A 403 -0.20 -0.55 6.65
CA THR A 403 -0.59 -0.28 8.05
C THR A 403 0.51 0.00 9.07
N VAL A 404 1.80 0.03 8.70
CA VAL A 404 2.87 0.06 9.72
C VAL A 404 3.96 1.08 9.44
N GLY A 405 3.94 2.16 10.20
CA GLY A 405 5.07 3.07 10.33
C GLY A 405 5.86 2.74 11.61
N PRO A 406 6.86 3.56 11.99
CA PRO A 406 7.63 3.36 13.22
C PRO A 406 6.74 3.22 14.46
N PRO A 407 7.20 2.51 15.52
CA PRO A 407 6.40 2.23 16.72
C PRO A 407 5.71 3.50 17.25
N GLY A 408 4.38 3.45 17.32
CA GLY A 408 3.50 4.56 17.70
C GLY A 408 2.78 5.26 16.53
N THR A 409 3.18 5.04 15.28
CA THR A 409 2.50 5.59 14.09
C THR A 409 1.43 4.64 13.54
N VAL A 410 0.38 5.20 12.95
CA VAL A 410 -0.69 4.45 12.25
C VAL A 410 -0.40 4.57 10.75
N THR A 411 -0.50 3.51 9.95
CA THR A 411 -0.49 3.70 8.49
C THR A 411 -1.86 3.40 7.92
N VAL A 412 -2.20 4.21 6.93
CA VAL A 412 -3.46 4.11 6.19
C VAL A 412 -3.12 3.97 4.73
N SER A 413 -3.69 2.96 4.08
CA SER A 413 -3.69 2.87 2.63
C SER A 413 -5.07 3.09 2.06
N GLY A 414 -5.10 3.33 0.75
CA GLY A 414 -6.33 3.36 0.00
C GLY A 414 -6.06 3.38 -1.47
N ILE A 415 -7.15 3.50 -2.22
CA ILE A 415 -7.14 3.71 -3.66
C ILE A 415 -7.89 4.99 -3.97
N VAL A 416 -7.44 5.74 -4.96
CA VAL A 416 -8.19 6.86 -5.53
C VAL A 416 -8.94 6.41 -6.78
N VAL A 417 -10.27 6.44 -6.75
CA VAL A 417 -11.13 5.90 -7.82
C VAL A 417 -12.25 6.88 -8.18
N ASP A 418 -12.16 7.47 -9.37
CA ASP A 418 -13.24 8.10 -10.17
C ASP A 418 -13.31 7.39 -11.55
N GLY A 419 -12.85 6.13 -11.55
CA GLY A 419 -11.94 5.59 -12.57
C GLY A 419 -10.49 5.70 -12.04
N PRO A 420 -9.64 4.65 -12.13
CA PRO A 420 -8.37 4.61 -11.41
C PRO A 420 -7.56 5.89 -11.63
N VAL A 421 -7.29 6.64 -10.56
CA VAL A 421 -6.62 7.93 -10.65
C VAL A 421 -5.13 7.76 -10.39
N VAL A 422 -4.34 7.85 -11.45
CA VAL A 422 -2.88 7.66 -11.39
C VAL A 422 -2.18 9.02 -11.28
N GLY A 423 -1.16 9.11 -10.40
CA GLY A 423 -0.37 10.31 -10.19
C GLY A 423 -1.07 11.44 -9.40
N ALA A 424 -2.14 11.14 -8.67
CA ALA A 424 -2.79 12.10 -7.79
C ALA A 424 -1.99 12.29 -6.50
N THR A 425 -1.98 13.50 -5.96
CA THR A 425 -1.38 13.80 -4.65
C THR A 425 -2.44 13.60 -3.57
N VAL A 426 -2.19 12.65 -2.66
CA VAL A 426 -3.04 12.37 -1.50
C VAL A 426 -2.42 13.03 -0.27
N THR A 427 -3.21 13.82 0.44
CA THR A 427 -2.79 14.56 1.65
C THR A 427 -3.68 14.17 2.81
N ILE A 428 -3.07 13.89 3.97
CA ILE A 428 -3.80 13.73 5.24
C ILE A 428 -3.54 14.90 6.17
N ARG A 429 -4.61 15.42 6.79
CA ARG A 429 -4.60 16.62 7.64
C ARG A 429 -5.21 16.37 9.01
N ASP A 430 -4.65 17.04 10.02
CA ASP A 430 -5.19 17.07 11.38
C ASP A 430 -6.52 17.87 11.43
N ASN A 431 -7.45 17.43 12.26
CA ASN A 431 -8.77 18.05 12.40
C ASN A 431 -8.82 19.34 13.20
N THR A 432 -7.75 19.66 13.94
CA THR A 432 -7.72 20.78 14.88
C THR A 432 -7.26 22.05 14.20
N ASP A 433 -6.23 21.94 13.36
CA ASP A 433 -5.56 23.09 12.73
C ASP A 433 -5.34 22.94 11.21
N GLY A 434 -5.76 21.81 10.62
CA GLY A 434 -5.60 21.54 9.18
C GLY A 434 -4.16 21.30 8.73
N THR A 435 -3.23 21.11 9.69
CA THR A 435 -1.83 20.80 9.41
C THR A 435 -1.71 19.52 8.61
N VAL A 436 -0.80 19.52 7.64
CA VAL A 436 -0.51 18.33 6.83
C VAL A 436 0.33 17.38 7.67
N LEU A 437 -0.23 16.20 7.97
CA LEU A 437 0.44 15.13 8.70
C LEU A 437 1.25 14.21 7.78
N GLY A 438 0.84 14.12 6.50
CA GLY A 438 1.53 13.31 5.49
C GLY A 438 1.02 13.56 4.08
N THR A 439 1.84 13.20 3.10
CA THR A 439 1.52 13.26 1.67
C THR A 439 2.03 12.01 0.96
N ALA A 440 1.27 11.52 0.00
CA ALA A 440 1.61 10.40 -0.88
C ALA A 440 1.20 10.74 -2.32
N VAL A 441 1.74 10.00 -3.30
CA VAL A 441 1.33 10.09 -4.69
C VAL A 441 0.79 8.73 -5.11
N THR A 442 -0.33 8.69 -5.85
CA THR A 442 -0.89 7.42 -6.29
C THR A 442 -0.02 6.74 -7.34
N GLY A 443 0.19 5.44 -7.17
CA GLY A 443 0.93 4.58 -8.09
C GLY A 443 0.20 4.33 -9.42
N ALA A 444 0.79 3.49 -10.27
CA ALA A 444 0.20 3.08 -11.55
C ALA A 444 -1.12 2.30 -11.39
N ASP A 445 -1.33 1.72 -10.21
CA ASP A 445 -2.51 1.01 -9.73
C ASP A 445 -3.48 1.92 -8.94
N ALA A 446 -3.27 3.24 -8.98
CA ALA A 446 -4.03 4.25 -8.24
C ALA A 446 -4.02 4.11 -6.70
N ARG A 447 -3.13 3.27 -6.14
CA ARG A 447 -3.00 3.05 -4.70
C ARG A 447 -2.08 4.07 -4.06
N TYR A 448 -2.30 4.33 -2.77
CA TYR A 448 -1.41 5.15 -1.94
C TYR A 448 -1.25 4.52 -0.55
N VAL A 449 -0.18 4.94 0.12
CA VAL A 449 0.10 4.60 1.52
C VAL A 449 0.55 5.87 2.24
N LEU A 450 -0.04 6.15 3.39
CA LEU A 450 0.25 7.32 4.23
C LEU A 450 0.58 6.88 5.66
N ILE A 451 1.68 7.41 6.20
CA ILE A 451 2.07 7.19 7.60
C ILE A 451 1.57 8.37 8.44
N ILE A 452 0.78 8.08 9.46
CA ILE A 452 0.20 9.02 10.41
C ILE A 452 1.10 9.10 11.65
N PRO A 453 1.61 10.28 12.01
CA PRO A 453 2.45 10.47 13.19
C PRO A 453 1.78 9.97 14.48
N ALA A 454 2.61 9.47 15.40
CA ALA A 454 2.16 9.02 16.71
C ALA A 454 1.50 10.16 17.50
N GLY A 455 0.36 9.89 18.13
CA GLY A 455 -0.37 10.87 18.92
C GLY A 455 -1.22 11.86 18.11
N SER A 456 -1.42 11.63 16.81
CA SER A 456 -2.34 12.42 15.98
C SER A 456 -3.78 12.37 16.52
N SER A 457 -4.52 13.48 16.39
CA SER A 457 -5.89 13.59 16.88
C SER A 457 -6.89 13.17 15.81
N PHE A 458 -7.63 12.09 16.06
CA PHE A 458 -8.68 11.60 15.17
C PHE A 458 -10.01 12.33 15.42
N PRO A 459 -10.91 12.40 14.42
CA PRO A 459 -10.76 11.89 13.05
C PRO A 459 -9.88 12.76 12.16
N LEU A 460 -9.35 12.26 11.05
CA LEU A 460 -8.45 12.96 10.13
C LEU A 460 -9.11 13.16 8.75
N HIS A 461 -8.72 14.24 8.04
CA HIS A 461 -9.19 14.53 6.68
C HIS A 461 -8.19 14.00 5.66
N LEU A 462 -8.67 13.21 4.70
CA LEU A 462 -7.90 12.79 3.54
C LEU A 462 -8.46 13.48 2.31
N SER A 463 -7.56 13.99 1.47
CA SER A 463 -7.91 14.63 0.20
C SER A 463 -6.98 14.15 -0.89
N SER A 464 -7.52 13.94 -2.09
CA SER A 464 -6.77 13.64 -3.32
C SER A 464 -6.93 14.79 -4.30
N SER A 465 -5.85 15.22 -4.95
CA SER A 465 -5.88 16.28 -5.96
C SER A 465 -4.94 15.98 -7.14
N GLY A 466 -5.33 16.43 -8.34
CA GLY A 466 -4.57 16.18 -9.57
C GLY A 466 -4.71 14.74 -10.07
N GLY A 467 -3.67 14.23 -10.72
CA GLY A 467 -3.69 12.90 -11.33
C GLY A 467 -4.56 12.80 -12.60
N THR A 468 -4.56 11.62 -13.20
CA THR A 468 -5.35 11.31 -14.41
C THR A 468 -6.26 10.13 -14.14
N ASP A 469 -7.57 10.34 -14.31
CA ASP A 469 -8.53 9.25 -14.35
C ASP A 469 -8.34 8.44 -15.64
N LYS A 470 -8.06 7.14 -15.51
CA LYS A 470 -7.84 6.23 -16.64
C LYS A 470 -9.07 5.92 -17.47
N VAL A 471 -10.28 6.12 -16.95
CA VAL A 471 -11.52 5.86 -17.70
C VAL A 471 -11.88 7.07 -18.56
N SER A 472 -12.05 8.26 -17.97
CA SER A 472 -12.36 9.47 -18.73
C SER A 472 -11.16 10.04 -19.49
N GLY A 473 -9.93 9.78 -19.03
CA GLY A 473 -8.70 10.42 -19.53
C GLY A 473 -8.54 11.87 -19.07
N ALA A 474 -9.43 12.37 -18.19
CA ALA A 474 -9.40 13.73 -17.68
C ALA A 474 -8.54 13.87 -16.42
N THR A 475 -8.23 15.11 -16.05
CA THR A 475 -7.73 15.42 -14.70
C THR A 475 -8.84 15.11 -13.70
N ALA A 476 -8.51 14.33 -12.66
CA ALA A 476 -9.49 13.97 -11.66
C ALA A 476 -9.92 15.19 -10.83
N ALA A 477 -11.18 15.21 -10.43
CA ALA A 477 -11.69 16.15 -9.43
C ALA A 477 -10.96 15.94 -8.10
N GLN A 478 -10.86 16.99 -7.29
CA GLN A 478 -10.47 16.79 -5.90
C GLN A 478 -11.57 15.98 -5.21
N MET A 479 -11.13 14.95 -4.48
CA MET A 479 -11.99 14.01 -3.75
C MET A 479 -11.52 13.90 -2.31
N ASP A 480 -12.48 13.68 -1.42
CA ASP A 480 -12.26 13.65 0.03
C ASP A 480 -12.65 12.29 0.63
N SER A 481 -12.02 11.99 1.76
CA SER A 481 -12.30 10.83 2.61
C SER A 481 -11.83 11.13 4.04
N TYR A 482 -11.90 10.15 4.93
CA TYR A 482 -11.53 10.33 6.34
C TYR A 482 -10.95 9.07 6.97
N VAL A 483 -10.26 9.28 8.08
CA VAL A 483 -9.81 8.24 9.00
C VAL A 483 -10.39 8.55 10.38
N ILE A 484 -11.29 7.70 10.90
CA ILE A 484 -12.09 8.00 12.08
C ILE A 484 -11.37 7.71 13.40
N ASP A 485 -10.44 6.75 13.40
CA ASP A 485 -9.66 6.35 14.56
C ASP A 485 -8.33 5.68 14.15
N ALA A 486 -7.48 5.41 15.15
CA ALA A 486 -6.16 4.84 14.98
C ALA A 486 -6.16 3.37 14.49
N ASN A 487 -7.29 2.67 14.55
CA ASN A 487 -7.42 1.29 14.09
C ASN A 487 -7.90 1.20 12.64
N GLN A 488 -8.35 2.30 12.05
CA GLN A 488 -8.73 2.33 10.65
C GLN A 488 -7.47 2.31 9.77
N THR A 489 -7.30 1.21 9.06
CA THR A 489 -6.12 0.90 8.23
C THR A 489 -6.33 1.14 6.74
N THR A 490 -7.59 1.28 6.34
CA THR A 490 -8.01 1.51 4.95
C THR A 490 -8.87 2.76 4.89
N ALA A 491 -8.60 3.61 3.90
CA ALA A 491 -9.43 4.74 3.55
C ALA A 491 -9.40 4.91 2.03
N ASN A 492 -10.40 4.44 1.29
CA ASN A 492 -10.49 4.72 -0.14
C ASN A 492 -10.95 6.16 -0.37
N ILE A 493 -10.60 6.72 -1.52
CA ILE A 493 -11.00 8.08 -1.94
C ILE A 493 -11.74 7.96 -3.27
N THR A 494 -13.03 8.23 -3.27
CA THR A 494 -13.92 8.17 -4.43
C THR A 494 -14.93 9.32 -4.41
N PRO A 495 -15.69 9.57 -5.49
CA PRO A 495 -16.80 10.52 -5.44
C PRO A 495 -17.82 10.17 -4.35
N LEU A 496 -18.03 8.89 -4.05
CA LEU A 496 -18.91 8.43 -2.97
C LEU A 496 -18.35 8.76 -1.59
N THR A 497 -17.06 8.51 -1.34
CA THR A 497 -16.45 8.86 -0.04
C THR A 497 -16.40 10.38 0.17
N THR A 498 -16.34 11.14 -0.93
CA THR A 498 -16.36 12.60 -0.90
C THR A 498 -17.72 13.10 -0.40
N VAL A 499 -18.82 12.62 -0.97
CA VAL A 499 -20.17 12.95 -0.48
C VAL A 499 -20.33 12.49 0.96
N LEU A 500 -19.90 11.27 1.30
CA LEU A 500 -19.98 10.76 2.67
C LEU A 500 -19.21 11.63 3.67
N TYR A 501 -17.98 12.03 3.33
CA TYR A 501 -17.16 12.92 4.16
C TYR A 501 -17.88 14.24 4.41
N HIS A 502 -18.32 14.93 3.35
CA HIS A 502 -18.98 16.22 3.47
C HIS A 502 -20.30 16.10 4.23
N ALA A 503 -21.07 15.05 3.99
CA ALA A 503 -22.33 14.80 4.70
C ALA A 503 -22.11 14.54 6.20
N ALA A 504 -21.15 13.69 6.55
CA ALA A 504 -20.82 13.40 7.95
C ALA A 504 -20.29 14.65 8.69
N VAL A 505 -19.37 15.41 8.05
CA VAL A 505 -18.84 16.66 8.62
C VAL A 505 -19.96 17.68 8.83
N ASN A 506 -20.87 17.82 7.86
CA ASN A 506 -21.97 18.77 7.94
C ASN A 506 -23.03 18.38 8.99
N ALA A 507 -23.30 17.08 9.16
CA ALA A 507 -24.29 16.56 10.10
C ALA A 507 -23.91 16.83 11.57
N VAL A 508 -22.61 16.76 11.88
CA VAL A 508 -22.08 16.99 13.24
C VAL A 508 -21.50 18.39 13.45
N GLY A 509 -21.52 19.25 12.43
CA GLY A 509 -21.04 20.63 12.52
C GLY A 509 -19.51 20.79 12.51
N GLY A 510 -18.77 19.80 11.99
CA GLY A 510 -17.31 19.88 11.81
C GLY A 510 -16.61 18.53 11.96
N LEU A 511 -15.44 18.40 11.33
CA LEU A 511 -14.65 17.16 11.34
C LEU A 511 -14.34 16.65 12.74
N ARG A 512 -13.95 17.55 13.67
CA ARG A 512 -13.64 17.19 15.07
C ARG A 512 -14.77 16.47 15.81
N TYR A 513 -16.02 16.66 15.40
CA TYR A 513 -17.19 16.05 16.04
C TYR A 513 -17.67 14.77 15.35
N MET A 514 -17.00 14.37 14.26
CA MET A 514 -17.37 13.19 13.49
C MET A 514 -16.99 11.93 14.25
N THR A 515 -17.91 10.97 14.31
CA THR A 515 -17.76 9.68 15.00
C THR A 515 -18.17 8.54 14.08
N ALA A 516 -17.81 7.29 14.43
CA ALA A 516 -18.28 6.12 13.70
C ALA A 516 -19.83 6.03 13.64
N THR A 517 -20.51 6.49 14.70
CA THR A 517 -21.98 6.52 14.76
C THR A 517 -22.57 7.53 13.78
N SER A 518 -22.07 8.78 13.78
CA SER A 518 -22.57 9.81 12.86
C SER A 518 -22.30 9.44 11.40
N VAL A 519 -21.14 8.85 11.13
CA VAL A 519 -20.79 8.31 9.80
C VAL A 519 -21.76 7.21 9.38
N SER A 520 -22.07 6.25 10.25
CA SER A 520 -22.96 5.13 9.92
C SER A 520 -24.38 5.57 9.56
N GLN A 521 -24.90 6.59 10.27
CA GLN A 521 -26.21 7.19 9.98
C GLN A 521 -26.25 7.78 8.57
N VAL A 522 -25.31 8.67 8.26
CA VAL A 522 -25.26 9.34 6.96
C VAL A 522 -24.92 8.38 5.83
N LYS A 523 -24.07 7.37 6.09
CA LYS A 523 -23.75 6.31 5.12
C LYS A 523 -24.98 5.57 4.66
N THR A 524 -25.90 5.25 5.58
CA THR A 524 -27.11 4.50 5.24
C THR A 524 -27.96 5.25 4.23
N GLU A 525 -28.18 6.55 4.46
CA GLU A 525 -28.95 7.41 3.54
C GLU A 525 -28.21 7.64 2.22
N MET A 526 -26.91 7.91 2.27
CA MET A 526 -26.09 8.10 1.07
C MET A 526 -26.07 6.85 0.19
N MET A 527 -25.93 5.66 0.76
CA MET A 527 -25.94 4.41 0.00
C MET A 527 -27.31 4.09 -0.58
N ALA A 528 -28.40 4.53 0.06
CA ALA A 528 -29.74 4.44 -0.52
C ALA A 528 -29.87 5.33 -1.77
N GLN A 529 -29.32 6.56 -1.72
CA GLN A 529 -29.43 7.53 -2.81
C GLN A 529 -28.44 7.30 -3.96
N PHE A 530 -27.18 6.97 -3.66
CA PHE A 530 -26.06 6.99 -4.62
C PHE A 530 -25.31 5.65 -4.72
N GLY A 531 -25.92 4.52 -4.31
CA GLY A 531 -25.25 3.22 -4.35
C GLY A 531 -24.90 2.68 -5.74
N PHE A 532 -25.49 3.22 -6.83
CA PHE A 532 -25.21 2.92 -8.26
C PHE A 532 -24.96 1.45 -8.65
N GLY A 533 -25.51 0.48 -7.94
CA GLY A 533 -25.37 -0.92 -8.31
C GLY A 533 -24.42 -1.75 -7.44
N ILE A 534 -23.87 -1.25 -6.32
CA ILE A 534 -23.23 -2.11 -5.30
C ILE A 534 -24.25 -3.18 -4.89
N ASP A 535 -23.86 -4.46 -5.01
CA ASP A 535 -24.78 -5.59 -4.88
C ASP A 535 -25.38 -5.68 -3.47
N ALA A 536 -26.63 -6.11 -3.36
CA ALA A 536 -27.29 -6.46 -2.12
C ALA A 536 -26.65 -7.67 -1.40
N GLN A 537 -25.80 -8.46 -2.08
CA GLN A 537 -24.93 -9.47 -1.44
C GLN A 537 -23.57 -8.90 -1.03
N GLU A 538 -23.20 -7.73 -1.54
CA GLU A 538 -22.01 -6.95 -1.14
C GLU A 538 -22.37 -5.90 -0.07
N VAL A 539 -23.48 -6.07 0.67
CA VAL A 539 -24.05 -5.10 1.65
C VAL A 539 -23.09 -4.71 2.79
N GLU A 540 -21.93 -5.36 2.90
CA GLU A 540 -20.85 -5.01 3.83
C GLU A 540 -19.72 -4.19 3.19
N LEU A 541 -19.83 -3.78 1.91
CA LEU A 541 -18.90 -2.86 1.27
C LEU A 541 -19.06 -1.44 1.85
N ASP A 542 -18.24 -1.14 2.84
CA ASP A 542 -17.99 0.21 3.29
C ASP A 542 -17.13 0.94 2.25
N PRO A 543 -17.63 2.00 1.60
CA PRO A 543 -16.92 2.67 0.52
C PRO A 543 -15.59 3.31 0.97
N VAL A 544 -15.41 3.54 2.27
CA VAL A 544 -14.18 4.09 2.86
C VAL A 544 -13.27 2.97 3.33
N THR A 545 -13.78 2.01 4.09
CA THR A 545 -12.91 1.09 4.86
C THR A 545 -12.78 -0.31 4.26
N SER A 546 -13.63 -0.71 3.30
CA SER A 546 -13.50 -2.02 2.67
C SER A 546 -12.32 -2.06 1.69
N PRO A 547 -11.41 -3.04 1.81
CA PRO A 547 -10.36 -3.23 0.81
C PRO A 547 -10.96 -3.54 -0.57
N ILE A 548 -10.46 -2.86 -1.60
CA ILE A 548 -10.81 -3.14 -2.99
C ILE A 548 -9.96 -4.33 -3.46
N ARG A 549 -10.62 -5.42 -3.88
CA ARG A 549 -10.07 -6.73 -4.26
C ARG A 549 -10.82 -7.32 -5.45
N SER A 550 -10.34 -8.45 -5.99
CA SER A 550 -10.94 -9.14 -7.13
C SER A 550 -12.46 -9.41 -7.01
N GLY A 551 -12.97 -9.60 -5.79
CA GLY A 551 -14.38 -9.84 -5.53
C GLY A 551 -15.30 -8.62 -5.65
N ASN A 552 -14.79 -7.39 -5.46
CA ASN A 552 -15.62 -6.16 -5.40
C ASN A 552 -15.15 -5.02 -6.32
N VAL A 553 -13.97 -5.14 -6.93
CA VAL A 553 -13.33 -4.08 -7.73
C VAL A 553 -14.22 -3.59 -8.88
N VAL A 554 -14.96 -4.50 -9.50
CA VAL A 554 -15.88 -4.18 -10.60
C VAL A 554 -17.06 -3.31 -10.13
N SER A 555 -17.64 -3.63 -8.98
CA SER A 555 -18.74 -2.87 -8.38
C SER A 555 -18.29 -1.50 -7.92
N VAL A 556 -17.12 -1.41 -7.29
CA VAL A 556 -16.54 -0.16 -6.81
C VAL A 556 -16.18 0.79 -7.95
N VAL A 557 -15.47 0.31 -8.97
CA VAL A 557 -15.09 1.14 -10.13
C VAL A 557 -16.33 1.67 -10.85
N ARG A 558 -17.34 0.81 -11.08
CA ARG A 558 -18.60 1.22 -11.72
C ARG A 558 -19.35 2.27 -10.91
N SER A 559 -19.44 2.09 -9.60
CA SER A 559 -20.22 3.00 -8.73
C SER A 559 -19.52 4.35 -8.57
N ALA A 560 -18.20 4.34 -8.46
CA ALA A 560 -17.39 5.55 -8.47
C ALA A 560 -17.55 6.32 -9.79
N GLU A 561 -17.44 5.62 -10.93
CA GLU A 561 -17.61 6.21 -12.26
C GLU A 561 -19.03 6.76 -12.46
N ALA A 562 -20.06 6.03 -12.04
CA ALA A 562 -21.45 6.46 -12.14
C ALA A 562 -21.72 7.73 -11.31
N MET A 563 -21.14 7.81 -10.11
CA MET A 563 -21.24 9.02 -9.29
C MET A 563 -20.49 10.21 -9.91
N GLY A 564 -19.25 9.99 -10.37
CA GLY A 564 -18.47 11.00 -11.08
C GLY A 564 -19.17 11.51 -12.34
N GLU A 565 -19.74 10.61 -13.13
CA GLU A 565 -20.49 10.95 -14.34
C GLU A 565 -21.79 11.70 -14.04
N THR A 566 -22.52 11.34 -12.97
CA THR A 566 -23.71 12.08 -12.54
C THR A 566 -23.36 13.55 -12.27
N MET A 567 -22.24 13.80 -11.59
CA MET A 567 -21.74 15.16 -11.36
C MET A 567 -21.27 15.82 -12.65
N ARG A 568 -20.51 15.13 -13.50
CA ARG A 568 -20.04 15.66 -14.80
C ARG A 568 -21.22 16.10 -15.68
N ARG A 569 -22.33 15.37 -15.68
CA ARG A 569 -23.55 15.77 -16.42
C ARG A 569 -24.26 16.95 -15.77
N ALA A 570 -24.30 16.99 -14.43
CA ALA A 570 -24.91 18.09 -13.71
C ALA A 570 -24.17 19.41 -13.92
N VAL A 571 -22.84 19.43 -13.79
CA VAL A 571 -22.06 20.69 -13.75
C VAL A 571 -21.03 20.86 -14.87
N GLY A 572 -20.90 19.89 -15.77
CA GLY A 572 -19.91 19.88 -16.85
C GLY A 572 -18.62 19.14 -16.48
N SER A 573 -17.65 19.11 -17.41
CA SER A 573 -16.40 18.33 -17.28
C SER A 573 -15.30 19.02 -16.45
N SER A 574 -15.56 20.20 -15.88
CA SER A 574 -14.59 20.90 -15.02
C SER A 574 -14.39 20.15 -13.71
N ALA A 575 -13.15 19.71 -13.45
CA ALA A 575 -12.75 19.06 -12.20
C ALA A 575 -13.13 19.90 -10.96
N THR A 576 -12.93 21.22 -11.02
CA THR A 576 -13.31 22.14 -9.93
C THR A 576 -14.81 22.21 -9.72
N ALA A 577 -15.59 22.28 -10.81
CA ALA A 577 -17.04 22.29 -10.72
C ALA A 577 -17.57 20.99 -10.10
N VAL A 578 -17.02 19.84 -10.51
CA VAL A 578 -17.38 18.52 -9.96
C VAL A 578 -17.04 18.44 -8.47
N THR A 579 -15.85 18.88 -8.04
CA THR A 579 -15.50 18.93 -6.61
C THR A 579 -16.49 19.74 -5.79
N ARG A 580 -16.87 20.94 -6.27
CA ARG A 580 -17.84 21.78 -5.55
C ARG A 580 -19.24 21.15 -5.54
N ALA A 581 -19.65 20.52 -6.63
CA ALA A 581 -20.91 19.81 -6.69
C ALA A 581 -20.96 18.67 -5.65
N LEU A 582 -19.90 17.86 -5.54
CA LEU A 582 -19.81 16.80 -4.53
C LEU A 582 -19.92 17.35 -3.10
N ALA A 583 -19.31 18.51 -2.81
CA ALA A 583 -19.40 19.14 -1.50
C ALA A 583 -20.83 19.64 -1.18
N VAL A 584 -21.50 20.28 -2.15
CA VAL A 584 -22.89 20.74 -1.99
C VAL A 584 -23.84 19.56 -1.77
N ILE A 585 -23.71 18.50 -2.57
CA ILE A 585 -24.51 17.28 -2.41
C ILE A 585 -24.20 16.57 -1.09
N GLY A 586 -22.95 16.62 -0.62
CA GLY A 586 -22.61 16.16 0.73
C GLY A 586 -23.34 16.98 1.81
N ALA A 587 -23.34 18.31 1.71
CA ALA A 587 -24.06 19.15 2.67
C ALA A 587 -25.58 18.89 2.67
N ASP A 588 -26.16 18.64 1.49
CA ASP A 588 -27.56 18.24 1.30
C ASP A 588 -27.84 16.91 2.03
N MET A 589 -27.06 15.88 1.71
CA MET A 589 -27.15 14.54 2.31
C MET A 589 -26.90 14.49 3.82
N SER A 590 -26.48 15.58 4.46
CA SER A 590 -26.26 15.62 5.90
C SER A 590 -27.54 15.53 6.73
N ASP A 591 -28.69 15.87 6.15
CA ASP A 591 -30.01 15.69 6.76
C ASP A 591 -30.84 14.55 6.13
N GLY A 592 -30.24 13.82 5.20
CA GLY A 592 -30.84 12.66 4.53
C GLY A 592 -31.73 13.00 3.34
N THR A 593 -31.91 14.28 3.00
CA THR A 593 -32.70 14.71 1.84
C THR A 593 -31.79 15.24 0.73
N LEU A 594 -32.26 15.16 -0.52
CA LEU A 594 -31.58 15.72 -1.68
C LEU A 594 -32.43 16.86 -2.24
N ASP A 595 -32.48 17.99 -1.52
CA ASP A 595 -33.33 19.14 -1.83
C ASP A 595 -32.57 20.47 -1.97
N GLY A 596 -31.25 20.45 -1.82
CA GLY A 596 -30.37 21.61 -1.88
C GLY A 596 -30.41 22.46 -0.60
N LEU A 597 -30.99 21.93 0.47
CA LEU A 597 -31.06 22.55 1.79
C LEU A 597 -30.15 21.77 2.75
N LYS A 598 -29.77 22.43 3.84
CA LYS A 598 -29.11 21.82 4.98
C LYS A 598 -29.92 22.16 6.22
N ASN A 599 -30.58 21.18 6.81
CA ASN A 599 -31.52 21.36 7.92
C ASN A 599 -32.60 22.41 7.59
N GLY A 600 -33.12 22.38 6.35
CA GLY A 600 -34.15 23.31 5.86
C GLY A 600 -33.66 24.73 5.53
N VAL A 601 -32.35 24.98 5.60
CA VAL A 601 -31.73 26.26 5.20
C VAL A 601 -31.01 26.07 3.87
N THR A 602 -31.27 26.94 2.89
CA THR A 602 -30.58 26.87 1.59
C THR A 602 -29.08 26.93 1.75
N ILE A 603 -28.38 25.99 1.12
CA ILE A 603 -26.92 25.98 1.10
C ILE A 603 -26.45 27.20 0.31
N ALA A 604 -25.76 28.13 0.99
CA ALA A 604 -25.32 29.40 0.43
C ALA A 604 -24.07 29.21 -0.46
N GLU A 605 -24.20 28.41 -1.50
CA GLU A 605 -23.14 28.16 -2.47
C GLU A 605 -23.67 28.28 -3.90
N THR A 606 -23.10 29.22 -4.66
CA THR A 606 -23.31 29.32 -6.11
C THR A 606 -22.15 28.63 -6.81
N LEU A 607 -22.46 27.64 -7.65
CA LEU A 607 -21.48 26.96 -8.47
C LEU A 607 -20.98 27.87 -9.60
N GLU A 608 -19.81 27.58 -10.15
CA GLU A 608 -19.26 28.32 -11.32
C GLU A 608 -20.18 28.27 -12.54
N THR A 609 -21.07 27.28 -12.58
CA THR A 609 -22.12 27.11 -13.59
C THR A 609 -23.31 28.04 -13.42
N GLY A 610 -23.35 28.85 -12.36
CA GLY A 610 -24.49 29.69 -12.00
C GLY A 610 -25.65 28.94 -11.32
N LEU A 611 -25.53 27.63 -11.11
CA LEU A 611 -26.54 26.84 -10.42
C LEU A 611 -26.57 27.19 -8.91
N SER A 612 -27.78 27.37 -8.38
CA SER A 612 -28.02 27.34 -6.94
C SER A 612 -27.94 25.91 -6.41
N ALA A 613 -27.81 25.71 -5.09
CA ALA A 613 -27.83 24.38 -4.48
C ALA A 613 -29.15 23.62 -4.74
N VAL A 614 -30.27 24.33 -4.76
CA VAL A 614 -31.59 23.77 -5.09
C VAL A 614 -31.65 23.35 -6.56
N ASP A 615 -31.16 24.17 -7.47
CA ASP A 615 -31.09 23.79 -8.89
C ASP A 615 -30.16 22.60 -9.12
N LEU A 616 -29.07 22.52 -8.33
CA LEU A 616 -28.14 21.40 -8.39
C LEU A 616 -28.79 20.10 -7.92
N SER A 617 -29.48 20.07 -6.78
CA SER A 617 -30.12 18.86 -6.24
C SER A 617 -31.16 18.29 -7.22
N ILE A 618 -31.92 19.17 -7.86
CA ILE A 618 -32.84 18.84 -8.96
C ILE A 618 -32.11 18.20 -10.13
N VAL A 619 -31.09 18.87 -10.66
CA VAL A 619 -30.34 18.42 -11.85
C VAL A 619 -29.64 17.09 -11.54
N VAL A 620 -29.07 16.95 -10.34
CA VAL A 620 -28.46 15.70 -9.87
C VAL A 620 -29.49 14.59 -9.80
N THR A 621 -30.69 14.82 -9.25
CA THR A 621 -31.75 13.80 -9.19
C THR A 621 -32.09 13.25 -10.58
N GLN A 622 -32.20 14.14 -11.58
CA GLN A 622 -32.50 13.73 -12.96
C GLN A 622 -31.35 12.92 -13.59
N HIS A 623 -30.10 13.37 -13.46
CA HIS A 623 -28.95 12.65 -14.01
C HIS A 623 -28.68 11.34 -13.27
N LYS A 624 -28.87 11.31 -11.94
CA LYS A 624 -28.74 10.12 -11.10
C LYS A 624 -29.65 9.00 -11.59
N ALA A 625 -30.91 9.31 -11.90
CA ALA A 625 -31.87 8.35 -12.44
C ALA A 625 -31.38 7.74 -13.78
N ILE A 626 -30.93 8.57 -14.72
CA ILE A 626 -30.45 8.11 -16.03
C ILE A 626 -29.17 7.31 -15.90
N VAL A 627 -28.17 7.84 -15.19
CA VAL A 627 -26.88 7.18 -15.00
C VAL A 627 -27.03 5.87 -14.24
N GLY A 628 -27.95 5.80 -13.27
CA GLY A 628 -28.30 4.56 -12.59
C GLY A 628 -28.88 3.50 -13.54
N VAL A 629 -29.79 3.88 -14.45
CA VAL A 629 -30.31 2.98 -15.48
C VAL A 629 -29.20 2.57 -16.47
N GLU A 630 -28.30 3.48 -16.83
CA GLU A 630 -27.17 3.16 -17.71
C GLU A 630 -26.21 2.15 -17.07
N ALA A 631 -25.84 2.36 -15.80
CA ALA A 631 -24.96 1.48 -15.02
C ALA A 631 -25.57 0.09 -14.83
N ALA A 632 -26.88 0.03 -14.57
CA ALA A 632 -27.67 -1.20 -14.48
C ALA A 632 -27.72 -1.98 -15.81
N ASN A 633 -27.75 -1.28 -16.94
CA ASN A 633 -27.80 -1.88 -18.29
C ASN A 633 -26.43 -2.15 -18.91
N ASN A 634 -25.33 -1.98 -18.18
CA ASN A 634 -23.96 -2.01 -18.73
C ASN A 634 -23.78 -1.10 -19.96
N SER A 635 -24.48 0.03 -19.93
CA SER A 635 -24.55 1.02 -21.01
C SER A 635 -24.03 2.39 -20.58
N LEU A 636 -23.36 2.45 -19.41
CA LEU A 636 -22.76 3.67 -18.86
C LEU A 636 -21.93 4.39 -19.92
N LYS A 637 -22.26 5.67 -20.12
CA LYS A 637 -21.49 6.58 -20.96
C LYS A 637 -20.71 7.54 -20.08
N VAL A 638 -19.41 7.63 -20.32
CA VAL A 638 -18.50 8.50 -19.56
C VAL A 638 -18.13 9.72 -20.39
N THR A 639 -18.27 10.89 -19.79
CA THR A 639 -17.88 12.18 -20.38
C THR A 639 -16.38 12.40 -20.24
N GLN A 640 -15.69 12.61 -21.36
CA GLN A 640 -14.23 12.86 -21.42
C GLN A 640 -13.89 14.34 -21.21
N SER A 641 -12.60 14.63 -21.11
CA SER A 641 -12.05 16.00 -20.95
C SER A 641 -12.43 16.96 -22.08
N ASP A 642 -12.65 16.44 -23.29
CA ASP A 642 -13.12 17.21 -24.45
C ASP A 642 -14.66 17.34 -24.51
N SER A 643 -15.36 16.94 -23.44
CA SER A 643 -16.82 16.91 -23.33
C SER A 643 -17.52 15.94 -24.30
N THR A 644 -16.77 15.03 -24.92
CA THR A 644 -17.35 13.92 -25.69
C THR A 644 -17.72 12.76 -24.78
N GLN A 645 -18.80 12.04 -25.10
CA GLN A 645 -19.13 10.81 -24.40
C GLN A 645 -18.53 9.60 -25.11
N VAL A 646 -17.87 8.73 -24.34
CA VAL A 646 -17.38 7.43 -24.83
C VAL A 646 -18.57 6.49 -24.99
N THR A 647 -18.62 5.73 -26.08
CA THR A 647 -19.68 4.74 -26.32
C THR A 647 -19.64 3.63 -25.27
N ALA A 648 -20.82 3.06 -24.94
CA ALA A 648 -20.96 2.00 -23.95
C ALA A 648 -19.99 0.82 -24.13
N SER A 649 -19.78 0.35 -25.37
CA SER A 649 -18.84 -0.75 -25.65
C SER A 649 -17.40 -0.37 -25.31
N ASN A 650 -16.99 0.87 -25.57
CA ASN A 650 -15.65 1.36 -25.26
C ASN A 650 -15.50 1.63 -23.75
N VAL A 651 -16.57 2.10 -23.08
CA VAL A 651 -16.60 2.26 -21.61
C VAL A 651 -16.46 0.91 -20.92
N LEU A 652 -17.15 -0.15 -21.36
CA LEU A 652 -17.00 -1.49 -20.80
C LEU A 652 -15.55 -2.01 -20.92
N THR A 653 -14.88 -1.77 -22.06
CA THR A 653 -13.46 -2.09 -22.23
C THR A 653 -12.56 -1.27 -21.32
N LYS A 654 -12.85 0.03 -21.16
CA LYS A 654 -12.09 0.92 -20.28
C LYS A 654 -12.29 0.59 -18.80
N LEU A 655 -13.50 0.27 -18.37
CA LEU A 655 -13.85 -0.12 -17.01
C LEU A 655 -13.25 -1.49 -16.66
N SER A 656 -13.27 -2.45 -17.59
CA SER A 656 -12.58 -3.74 -17.38
C SER A 656 -11.06 -3.58 -17.31
N LEU A 657 -10.47 -2.70 -18.12
CA LEU A 657 -9.04 -2.35 -18.02
C LEU A 657 -8.74 -1.64 -16.70
N ALA A 658 -9.62 -0.76 -16.25
CA ALA A 658 -9.52 -0.08 -14.97
C ALA A 658 -9.56 -1.07 -13.80
N SER A 659 -10.52 -2.01 -13.79
CA SER A 659 -10.58 -3.07 -12.79
C SER A 659 -9.33 -3.95 -12.79
N HIS A 660 -8.80 -4.28 -13.98
CA HIS A 660 -7.52 -4.99 -14.10
C HIS A 660 -6.32 -4.15 -13.60
N THR A 661 -6.35 -2.83 -13.79
CA THR A 661 -5.30 -1.92 -13.31
C THR A 661 -5.26 -1.88 -11.78
N LEU A 662 -6.44 -1.89 -11.13
CA LEU A 662 -6.54 -1.92 -9.67
C LEU A 662 -6.23 -3.30 -9.09
N GLU A 663 -6.63 -4.36 -9.80
CA GLU A 663 -6.52 -5.76 -9.40
C GLU A 663 -6.04 -6.62 -10.58
N PRO A 664 -4.72 -6.69 -10.84
CA PRO A 664 -4.16 -7.44 -11.96
C PRO A 664 -4.48 -8.94 -11.92
N SER A 665 -4.82 -9.46 -10.72
CA SER A 665 -5.30 -10.83 -10.49
C SER A 665 -6.62 -11.12 -11.21
N VAL A 666 -7.41 -10.09 -11.52
CA VAL A 666 -8.60 -10.20 -12.37
C VAL A 666 -8.17 -9.99 -13.82
N ALA A 667 -8.12 -11.07 -14.60
CA ALA A 667 -7.90 -10.96 -16.03
C ALA A 667 -8.94 -10.01 -16.66
N GLN A 668 -8.53 -9.16 -17.59
CA GLN A 668 -9.40 -8.17 -18.22
C GLN A 668 -10.68 -8.80 -18.82
N ALA A 669 -10.57 -9.99 -19.41
CA ALA A 669 -11.72 -10.74 -19.92
C ALA A 669 -12.68 -11.18 -18.80
N THR A 670 -12.15 -11.56 -17.64
CA THR A 670 -12.95 -11.87 -16.44
C THR A 670 -13.63 -10.62 -15.89
N ALA A 671 -12.94 -9.48 -15.83
CA ALA A 671 -13.54 -8.21 -15.41
C ALA A 671 -14.69 -7.80 -16.34
N ALA A 672 -14.50 -7.90 -17.66
CA ALA A 672 -15.56 -7.64 -18.64
C ALA A 672 -16.75 -8.59 -18.48
N THR A 673 -16.48 -9.88 -18.19
CA THR A 673 -17.52 -10.89 -17.95
C THR A 673 -18.28 -10.61 -16.65
N SER A 674 -17.58 -10.29 -15.56
CA SER A 674 -18.19 -9.93 -14.27
C SER A 674 -19.00 -8.65 -14.35
N MET A 675 -18.54 -7.66 -15.13
CA MET A 675 -19.32 -6.47 -15.43
C MET A 675 -20.61 -6.81 -16.18
N ALA A 676 -20.51 -7.62 -17.23
CA ALA A 676 -21.63 -8.07 -18.03
C ALA A 676 -22.64 -8.93 -17.24
N ALA A 677 -22.14 -9.67 -16.24
CA ALA A 677 -22.92 -10.57 -15.39
C ALA A 677 -23.55 -9.91 -14.16
N LEU A 678 -23.26 -8.62 -13.89
CA LEU A 678 -23.82 -7.95 -12.72
C LEU A 678 -25.35 -7.90 -12.82
N LEU A 679 -26.01 -8.38 -11.77
CA LEU A 679 -27.46 -8.47 -11.69
C LEU A 679 -28.05 -7.23 -11.05
N ILE A 680 -29.19 -6.76 -11.55
CA ILE A 680 -29.97 -5.73 -10.88
C ILE A 680 -30.72 -6.34 -9.69
N SER A 681 -30.49 -5.78 -8.49
CA SER A 681 -31.20 -6.19 -7.28
C SER A 681 -32.59 -5.54 -7.18
N THR A 682 -33.48 -6.14 -6.39
CA THR A 682 -34.83 -5.60 -6.13
C THR A 682 -34.77 -4.21 -5.51
N LYS A 683 -33.81 -3.95 -4.62
CA LYS A 683 -33.62 -2.64 -3.99
C LYS A 683 -33.16 -1.59 -5.00
N GLN A 684 -32.22 -1.94 -5.88
CA GLN A 684 -31.74 -1.05 -6.95
C GLN A 684 -32.86 -0.70 -7.91
N LYS A 685 -33.68 -1.69 -8.33
CA LYS A 685 -34.86 -1.42 -9.15
C LYS A 685 -35.82 -0.45 -8.46
N ALA A 686 -36.14 -0.69 -7.19
CA ALA A 686 -37.04 0.17 -6.44
C ALA A 686 -36.51 1.62 -6.32
N GLN A 687 -35.21 1.78 -6.09
CA GLN A 687 -34.57 3.09 -6.04
C GLN A 687 -34.63 3.79 -7.41
N LEU A 688 -34.29 3.10 -8.50
CA LEU A 688 -34.37 3.67 -9.86
C LEU A 688 -35.79 4.10 -10.22
N THR A 689 -36.81 3.31 -9.85
CA THR A 689 -38.22 3.67 -10.04
C THR A 689 -38.58 4.92 -9.23
N ALA A 690 -38.12 5.03 -7.98
CA ALA A 690 -38.33 6.22 -7.14
C ALA A 690 -37.67 7.46 -7.76
N ASP A 691 -36.39 7.36 -8.13
CA ASP A 691 -35.64 8.46 -8.74
C ASP A 691 -36.26 8.94 -10.06
N LEU A 692 -36.75 8.01 -10.89
CA LEU A 692 -37.47 8.34 -12.12
C LEU A 692 -38.83 9.00 -11.84
N THR A 693 -39.51 8.60 -10.76
CA THR A 693 -40.76 9.23 -10.33
C THR A 693 -40.52 10.67 -9.89
N ASP A 694 -39.47 10.92 -9.12
CA ASP A 694 -39.12 12.26 -8.64
C ASP A 694 -38.70 13.16 -9.81
N ALA A 695 -37.86 12.64 -10.72
CA ALA A 695 -37.47 13.34 -11.94
C ALA A 695 -38.68 13.66 -12.84
N LEU A 696 -39.63 12.73 -12.97
CA LEU A 696 -40.87 12.92 -13.75
C LEU A 696 -41.78 13.96 -13.11
N THR A 697 -41.96 13.90 -11.80
CA THR A 697 -42.78 14.84 -11.02
C THR A 697 -42.24 16.26 -11.20
N TYR A 698 -40.93 16.41 -11.11
CA TYR A 698 -40.27 17.69 -11.38
C TYR A 698 -40.42 18.15 -12.83
N GLN A 699 -40.17 17.29 -13.83
CA GLN A 699 -40.34 17.71 -15.23
C GLN A 699 -41.78 18.15 -15.54
N THR A 700 -42.75 17.48 -14.92
CA THR A 700 -44.17 17.84 -15.02
C THR A 700 -44.44 19.20 -14.41
N SER A 701 -43.86 19.51 -13.23
CA SER A 701 -44.02 20.82 -12.58
C SER A 701 -43.40 21.97 -13.40
N GLN A 702 -42.38 21.68 -14.22
CA GLN A 702 -41.78 22.64 -15.15
C GLN A 702 -42.46 22.73 -16.52
N GLY A 703 -43.55 21.99 -16.75
CA GLY A 703 -44.25 21.97 -18.04
C GLY A 703 -43.43 21.36 -19.18
N ALA A 704 -42.39 20.58 -18.87
CA ALA A 704 -41.56 19.91 -19.85
C ALA A 704 -42.27 18.67 -20.42
N THR A 705 -41.94 18.28 -21.66
CA THR A 705 -42.46 17.05 -22.26
C THR A 705 -41.86 15.84 -21.56
N THR A 706 -42.70 15.08 -20.86
CA THR A 706 -42.29 13.94 -20.03
C THR A 706 -42.19 12.61 -20.77
N THR A 707 -42.56 12.56 -22.05
CA THR A 707 -42.67 11.33 -22.86
C THR A 707 -41.43 10.44 -22.77
N ALA A 708 -40.23 11.01 -22.80
CA ALA A 708 -38.98 10.26 -22.74
C ALA A 708 -38.72 9.65 -21.35
N LEU A 709 -38.97 10.40 -20.26
CA LEU A 709 -38.82 9.90 -18.90
C LEU A 709 -39.91 8.88 -18.55
N THR A 710 -41.15 9.07 -19.02
CA THR A 710 -42.22 8.08 -18.84
C THR A 710 -41.92 6.78 -19.57
N ALA A 711 -41.36 6.85 -20.78
CA ALA A 711 -40.91 5.67 -21.51
C ALA A 711 -39.75 4.97 -20.78
N LEU A 712 -38.81 5.73 -20.22
CA LEU A 712 -37.71 5.20 -19.41
C LEU A 712 -38.23 4.54 -18.13
N GLN A 713 -39.15 5.18 -17.40
CA GLN A 713 -39.79 4.63 -16.20
C GLN A 713 -40.57 3.35 -16.51
N THR A 714 -41.35 3.34 -17.59
CA THR A 714 -42.08 2.12 -18.02
C THR A 714 -41.13 0.97 -18.32
N ALA A 715 -40.00 1.27 -18.98
CA ALA A 715 -38.97 0.28 -19.24
C ALA A 715 -38.29 -0.20 -17.94
N THR A 716 -37.99 0.72 -17.01
CA THR A 716 -37.44 0.40 -15.68
C THR A 716 -38.38 -0.47 -14.85
N ASP A 717 -39.67 -0.17 -14.84
CA ASP A 717 -40.68 -0.94 -14.12
C ASP A 717 -40.86 -2.34 -14.73
N SER A 718 -40.58 -2.49 -16.02
CA SER A 718 -40.58 -3.77 -16.75
C SER A 718 -39.31 -4.61 -16.51
N MET A 719 -38.27 -4.06 -15.89
CA MET A 719 -37.04 -4.79 -15.56
C MET A 719 -37.34 -5.92 -14.57
N VAL A 720 -36.78 -7.11 -14.77
CA VAL A 720 -36.91 -8.22 -13.81
C VAL A 720 -35.66 -8.29 -12.94
N SER A 721 -35.84 -8.29 -11.61
CA SER A 721 -34.74 -8.46 -10.66
C SER A 721 -34.01 -9.77 -10.91
N GLY A 722 -32.67 -9.76 -10.91
CA GLY A 722 -31.87 -10.95 -11.21
C GLY A 722 -31.65 -11.24 -12.71
N GLN A 723 -31.97 -10.31 -13.61
CA GLN A 723 -31.55 -10.37 -15.02
C GLN A 723 -30.24 -9.62 -15.27
N THR A 724 -29.47 -10.09 -16.27
CA THR A 724 -28.23 -9.46 -16.76
C THR A 724 -28.52 -8.38 -17.80
N GLY A 725 -27.69 -7.33 -17.83
CA GLY A 725 -27.98 -6.03 -18.47
C GLY A 725 -28.19 -5.99 -20.00
N ALA A 726 -27.98 -7.05 -20.78
CA ALA A 726 -28.07 -6.98 -22.24
C ALA A 726 -29.52 -6.95 -22.81
N GLY A 727 -30.55 -7.07 -21.98
CA GLY A 727 -31.96 -7.17 -22.43
C GLY A 727 -32.97 -6.36 -21.62
N VAL A 728 -32.52 -5.46 -20.75
CA VAL A 728 -33.35 -4.93 -19.68
C VAL A 728 -34.02 -3.59 -20.06
N VAL A 729 -33.31 -2.67 -20.74
CA VAL A 729 -33.89 -1.46 -21.37
C VAL A 729 -33.17 -1.16 -22.70
N SER A 730 -33.91 -0.72 -23.73
CA SER A 730 -33.31 -0.32 -25.02
C SER A 730 -32.46 0.95 -24.87
N THR A 731 -31.23 0.93 -25.40
CA THR A 731 -30.32 2.09 -25.41
C THR A 731 -30.92 3.32 -26.10
N THR A 732 -31.82 3.13 -27.07
CA THR A 732 -32.53 4.24 -27.72
C THR A 732 -33.45 4.99 -26.75
N VAL A 733 -34.11 4.29 -25.82
CA VAL A 733 -34.98 4.89 -24.80
C VAL A 733 -34.12 5.69 -23.81
N ILE A 734 -33.00 5.11 -23.38
CA ILE A 734 -32.02 5.76 -22.49
C ILE A 734 -31.48 7.04 -23.13
N ASP A 735 -31.06 6.99 -24.40
CA ASP A 735 -30.47 8.12 -25.12
C ASP A 735 -31.46 9.26 -25.34
N THR A 736 -32.72 8.92 -25.58
CA THR A 736 -33.80 9.91 -25.72
C THR A 736 -34.07 10.62 -24.40
N ALA A 737 -34.12 9.88 -23.27
CA ALA A 737 -34.28 10.46 -21.94
C ALA A 737 -33.08 11.33 -21.53
N ALA A 738 -31.85 10.87 -21.80
CA ALA A 738 -30.62 11.63 -21.55
C ALA A 738 -30.61 12.97 -22.29
N SER A 739 -31.02 12.97 -23.57
CA SER A 739 -31.09 14.18 -24.39
C SER A 739 -32.13 15.18 -23.89
N ALA A 740 -33.30 14.69 -23.43
CA ALA A 740 -34.34 15.52 -22.84
C ALA A 740 -33.86 16.17 -21.54
N THR A 741 -33.26 15.40 -20.63
CA THR A 741 -32.70 15.90 -19.36
C THR A 741 -31.58 16.91 -19.57
N LYS A 742 -30.70 16.67 -20.56
CA LYS A 742 -29.65 17.63 -20.92
C LYS A 742 -30.23 18.98 -21.34
N THR A 743 -31.27 18.97 -22.18
CA THR A 743 -31.94 20.19 -22.65
C THR A 743 -32.50 21.01 -21.48
N ILE A 744 -33.10 20.34 -20.48
CA ILE A 744 -33.62 21.00 -19.28
C ILE A 744 -32.48 21.54 -18.41
N THR A 745 -31.43 20.75 -18.21
CA THR A 745 -30.23 21.17 -17.45
C THR A 745 -29.62 22.43 -18.06
N ASP A 746 -29.45 22.45 -19.39
CA ASP A 746 -28.96 23.62 -20.12
C ASP A 746 -29.94 24.82 -19.99
N GLY A 747 -31.25 24.55 -20.00
CA GLY A 747 -32.28 25.56 -19.77
C GLY A 747 -32.20 26.22 -18.39
N ILE A 748 -31.98 25.43 -17.34
CA ILE A 748 -31.79 25.88 -15.95
C ILE A 748 -30.49 26.70 -15.84
N LYS A 749 -29.36 26.16 -16.34
CA LYS A 749 -28.05 26.85 -16.32
C LYS A 749 -28.10 28.22 -17.01
N ASN A 750 -28.83 28.31 -18.13
CA ASN A 750 -28.94 29.53 -18.91
C ASN A 750 -30.05 30.48 -18.43
N GLY A 751 -30.78 30.15 -17.36
CA GLY A 751 -31.91 30.95 -16.87
C GLY A 751 -33.05 31.10 -17.87
N THR A 752 -33.14 30.19 -18.85
CA THR A 752 -34.14 30.20 -19.93
C THR A 752 -35.33 29.29 -19.65
N SER A 753 -35.25 28.49 -18.59
CA SER A 753 -36.37 27.71 -18.08
C SER A 753 -37.27 28.59 -17.21
N SER A 754 -38.58 28.62 -17.49
CA SER A 754 -39.60 29.39 -16.75
C SER A 754 -39.74 28.99 -15.26
N ALA A 755 -39.01 27.97 -14.85
CA ALA A 755 -38.96 27.30 -13.55
C ALA A 755 -38.50 28.15 -12.36
N VAL A 756 -37.65 29.16 -12.58
CA VAL A 756 -37.03 29.92 -11.47
C VAL A 756 -38.08 30.72 -10.68
N MET A 757 -39.29 30.92 -11.23
CA MET A 757 -40.32 31.77 -10.63
C MET A 757 -41.24 31.05 -9.62
N VAL A 758 -41.34 29.72 -9.61
CA VAL A 758 -42.37 29.01 -8.81
C VAL A 758 -41.89 28.63 -7.39
N ILE A 759 -40.60 28.38 -7.19
CA ILE A 759 -40.06 27.97 -5.87
C ILE A 759 -39.90 29.17 -4.91
N SER A 760 -39.71 30.38 -5.48
CA SER A 760 -39.71 31.66 -4.74
C SER A 760 -41.00 31.89 -3.93
N ASP A 761 -42.15 31.40 -4.41
CA ASP A 761 -43.45 31.64 -3.78
C ASP A 761 -43.87 30.57 -2.77
N VAL A 762 -43.22 29.39 -2.77
CA VAL A 762 -43.57 28.27 -1.87
C VAL A 762 -42.69 28.24 -0.61
N TYR A 763 -41.50 28.86 -0.64
CA TYR A 763 -40.56 28.89 0.49
C TYR A 763 -40.15 30.33 0.87
N GLN A 764 -41.11 31.11 1.39
CA GLN A 764 -40.78 32.33 2.15
C GLN A 764 -40.20 31.94 3.53
N PRO A 765 -39.08 32.53 3.97
CA PRO A 765 -38.49 32.21 5.27
C PRO A 765 -39.46 32.57 6.41
N VAL A 766 -39.55 31.68 7.40
CA VAL A 766 -40.36 31.80 8.63
C VAL A 766 -40.00 33.05 9.48
N SER A 767 -38.99 33.84 9.10
CA SER A 767 -38.58 35.05 9.81
C SER A 767 -39.51 36.26 9.65
N GLN A 768 -40.51 36.25 8.76
CA GLN A 768 -41.50 37.35 8.66
C GLN A 768 -42.79 37.16 9.47
N ARG A 769 -42.92 36.08 10.27
CA ARG A 769 -44.12 35.86 11.11
C ARG A 769 -44.02 36.34 12.56
N VAL A 770 -43.02 37.15 12.90
CA VAL A 770 -42.94 37.79 14.22
C VAL A 770 -42.74 39.30 14.04
N GLY A 771 -43.81 40.08 14.21
CA GLY A 771 -43.71 41.53 14.38
C GLY A 771 -44.70 42.38 13.58
N SER A 772 -46.00 42.26 13.85
CA SER A 772 -46.90 43.42 13.81
C SER A 772 -48.09 43.22 14.74
N ASP A 773 -47.82 43.10 16.03
CA ASP A 773 -48.77 43.58 17.04
C ASP A 773 -48.84 45.10 16.89
N HIS A 774 -49.78 45.58 16.08
CA HIS A 774 -50.26 46.96 16.14
C HIS A 774 -51.55 46.97 16.95
N CYS A 775 -51.49 47.70 18.06
CA CYS A 775 -52.61 47.98 18.95
C CYS A 775 -53.84 48.45 18.18
N SER A 776 -54.94 47.71 18.31
CA SER A 776 -56.28 48.27 18.14
C SER A 776 -56.65 49.01 19.43
N GLY A 777 -56.56 50.33 19.39
CA GLY A 777 -57.16 51.23 20.37
C GLY A 777 -57.93 52.30 19.62
N ASP A 778 -59.23 52.08 19.43
CA ASP A 778 -60.15 53.12 19.03
C ASP A 778 -60.31 54.13 20.17
N CYS A 779 -60.04 55.39 19.84
CA CYS A 779 -60.82 56.49 20.38
C CYS A 779 -62.17 56.54 19.66
N VAL A 780 -63.22 56.45 20.47
CA VAL A 780 -64.66 56.71 20.23
C VAL A 780 -65.43 55.64 19.47
#